data_AF-A0A956H4E5-F1
#
_entry.id   AF-A0A956H4E5-F1
#
_cell.length_a   1.000
_cell.length_b   1.000
_cell.length_c   1.000
_cell.angle_alpha   90.00
_cell.angle_beta   90.00
_cell.angle_gamma   90.00
#
_symmetry.space_group_name_H-M   'P 1'
#
loop_
_entity.id
_entity.type
_entity.pdbx_description
1 polymer ?
#
loop_
_entity_poly.entity_id
_entity_poly.type
_entity_poly.pdbx_seq_one_letter_code
_entity_poly.pdbx_strand_id
1 'polypeptide(L)'
;PALWSAPTPELLPPSQRAAIDEANDLRGPLPVETLDRLWEAQVDRSPEAAAVITTARTLSYAELDGLSGALARALAEHAQGPLADALVAVIVDRGWAQCVATLAVVRSGGAYLPIDTSYPADRCLTLLERGGVRLALTNRAFLEAHPDFPWPAALTLLVVEDFDPGPGLAQALRADERATLPRPAPTELAYVIFTSGSTGAPKGVMIEHRAAVNTVVDVNARYGVTPADRVFGLSSLAFDLSVYDLFGMWAVGAAVVAPTEAERGDPERWTSLLAQGQVSVWNTVPSLAQLLVDYAEDHPELAAAMQSLRVIMMSGDWIPIELPDALRRFVPTAQIWSLGGTTEATIWQVDHPIGVVDRSRPSIPYGRPMTNHRIHVLDRWMRPCPMWVPGELFFGGDGVARGYYADPERSAASFVHHPRSGEYFYRSGDFGRWRPDATLEFLGRKDRQVKINGFRIELGEIEARLGSHAAVSEVAVVVVGSKPPRLVAHVAVTATSTEPAALIDALRRHCAAGLPAYMVPAAWQLHDQRLPRSSNAKVDRGALAKLGLPAAASAPASRSATATPATTGDSDRAALLERVVAEAAEALGLSRGQLDPDATFASLGVDSVAALRLRSRLQRALGRPLPATLAYDHPTLRTVVAFLADGDHGEQRGPESASAAVPVTADAEAKADEPIAIVAMACRLPQGVADPEAFWRALIEGRDTTTEVPRSRWDIDAIYDPSGEAPGSSYCRRGGFLGDLAGFDAAFFEIAAREARSLDPQQRLLLEVGWETFERAGLRPRELAGTEVGVYVGLSTEEYRWIEGHSLAEQLDGHGVTGSTPSTASGRLAYSFGLEGPALTVDTACSSSLVTVHLAAQALRAGDCDLALAGGACLLQSPTLFIEFSRLGGLARDGRCKAFSAAADGVGWSEGVGLVLLERLSDARRHGHPILALLHGEAVNQDGRSNGLTAPSGRAQERVIRRALQRAGLAPEAVDYVEAHGTGTKLGDPIEAGALARVFGQRRVAEAATPLWLGSAKSNLGHTLSAAGVAGLMKVVLALGHEQLPPTLHAGEP
;
A
#
# COMPACT_ATOMS: atom_id res chain seq x y z
N PRO A 1 33.84 -32.61 46.96
CA PRO A 1 32.51 -33.27 46.97
C PRO A 1 31.48 -32.52 47.85
N ALA A 2 31.74 -32.32 49.15
CA ALA A 2 30.80 -31.67 50.07
C ALA A 2 30.43 -30.20 49.72
N LEU A 3 31.37 -29.43 49.17
CA LEU A 3 31.15 -28.05 48.68
C LEU A 3 30.20 -27.97 47.48
N TRP A 4 30.12 -29.02 46.65
CA TRP A 4 29.25 -29.07 45.46
C TRP A 4 27.81 -29.47 45.79
N SER A 5 27.60 -30.06 46.97
CA SER A 5 26.30 -30.44 47.52
C SER A 5 25.82 -29.50 48.63
N ALA A 6 26.58 -28.42 48.91
CA ALA A 6 26.14 -27.39 49.83
C ALA A 6 25.01 -26.56 49.18
N PRO A 7 23.88 -26.34 49.88
CA PRO A 7 22.83 -25.47 49.36
C PRO A 7 23.41 -24.09 49.06
N THR A 8 23.15 -23.57 47.86
CA THR A 8 23.58 -22.22 47.51
C THR A 8 22.91 -21.25 48.48
N PRO A 9 23.66 -20.38 49.18
CA PRO A 9 23.05 -19.40 50.06
C PRO A 9 22.05 -18.55 49.28
N GLU A 10 20.93 -18.24 49.92
CA GLU A 10 19.91 -17.37 49.35
C GLU A 10 20.52 -15.99 49.10
N LEU A 11 20.65 -15.62 47.83
CA LEU A 11 21.37 -14.41 47.42
C LEU A 11 20.52 -13.14 47.59
N LEU A 12 19.21 -13.27 47.80
CA LEU A 12 18.27 -12.17 48.00
C LEU A 12 18.22 -11.80 49.49
N PRO A 13 18.69 -10.61 49.91
CA PRO A 13 18.59 -10.17 51.29
C PRO A 13 17.12 -10.13 51.76
N PRO A 14 16.81 -10.53 53.01
CA PRO A 14 15.43 -10.54 53.52
C PRO A 14 14.70 -9.19 53.43
N SER A 15 15.42 -8.08 53.60
CA SER A 15 14.86 -6.72 53.45
C SER A 15 14.43 -6.40 52.01
N GLN A 16 15.21 -6.86 51.02
CA GLN A 16 14.87 -6.68 49.61
C GLN A 16 13.70 -7.59 49.21
N ARG A 17 13.67 -8.83 49.74
CA ARG A 17 12.54 -9.74 49.57
C ARG A 17 11.23 -9.11 50.06
N ALA A 18 11.22 -8.60 51.29
CA ALA A 18 10.04 -7.95 51.85
C ALA A 18 9.53 -6.79 50.98
N ALA A 19 10.43 -5.93 50.49
CA ALA A 19 10.07 -4.81 49.62
C ALA A 19 9.50 -5.26 48.24
N ILE A 20 10.04 -6.33 47.66
CA ILE A 20 9.53 -6.90 46.40
C ILE A 20 8.17 -7.58 46.61
N ASP A 21 8.01 -8.30 47.73
CA ASP A 21 6.76 -8.97 48.07
C ASP A 21 5.66 -7.94 48.35
N GLU A 22 5.98 -6.86 49.07
CA GLU A 22 5.07 -5.72 49.31
C GLU A 22 4.64 -5.05 48.00
N ALA A 23 5.58 -4.81 47.07
CA ALA A 23 5.25 -4.25 45.75
C ALA A 23 4.33 -5.14 44.90
N ASN A 24 4.34 -6.45 45.15
CA ASN A 24 3.49 -7.44 44.48
C ASN A 24 2.20 -7.77 45.26
N ASP A 25 1.99 -7.20 46.45
CA ASP A 25 0.82 -7.50 47.29
C ASP A 25 -0.36 -6.57 47.00
N LEU A 26 -0.77 -6.54 45.75
CA LEU A 26 -1.87 -5.70 45.25
C LEU A 26 -3.12 -6.53 44.95
N ARG A 27 -3.51 -7.42 45.88
CA ARG A 27 -4.71 -8.24 45.72
C ARG A 27 -5.97 -7.40 45.88
N GLY A 28 -6.81 -7.39 44.85
CA GLY A 28 -8.15 -6.81 44.83
C GLY A 28 -9.24 -7.88 44.68
N PRO A 29 -10.52 -7.50 44.76
CA PRO A 29 -11.62 -8.41 44.43
C PRO A 29 -11.50 -8.84 42.96
N LEU A 30 -11.66 -10.14 42.71
CA LEU A 30 -11.67 -10.65 41.34
C LEU A 30 -13.00 -10.31 40.67
N PRO A 31 -12.99 -9.85 39.40
CA PRO A 31 -14.22 -9.62 38.69
C PRO A 31 -15.00 -10.92 38.46
N VAL A 32 -16.26 -10.90 38.87
CA VAL A 32 -17.25 -11.96 38.54
C VAL A 32 -18.09 -11.58 37.32
N GLU A 33 -17.97 -10.33 36.86
CA GLU A 33 -18.67 -9.79 35.70
C GLU A 33 -17.86 -9.98 34.42
N THR A 34 -18.55 -9.91 33.28
CA THR A 34 -17.98 -9.95 31.94
C THR A 34 -18.14 -8.60 31.23
N LEU A 35 -17.36 -8.36 30.18
CA LEU A 35 -17.40 -7.12 29.39
C LEU A 35 -18.82 -6.72 28.91
N ASP A 36 -19.62 -7.68 28.46
CA ASP A 36 -21.02 -7.47 28.08
C ASP A 36 -21.89 -7.04 29.27
N ARG A 37 -21.62 -7.53 30.50
CA ARG A 37 -22.37 -7.11 31.69
C ARG A 37 -22.04 -5.70 32.15
N LEU A 38 -20.77 -5.32 32.05
CA LEU A 38 -20.38 -3.94 32.30
C LEU A 38 -21.07 -2.99 31.31
N TRP A 39 -21.18 -3.40 30.04
CA TRP A 39 -21.96 -2.68 29.03
C TRP A 39 -23.45 -2.59 29.40
N GLU A 40 -24.11 -3.73 29.67
CA GLU A 40 -25.54 -3.78 29.99
C GLU A 40 -25.89 -2.92 31.21
N ALA A 41 -25.09 -3.01 32.27
CA ALA A 41 -25.27 -2.20 33.46
C ALA A 41 -25.21 -0.68 33.15
N GLN A 42 -24.43 -0.30 32.14
CA GLN A 42 -24.33 1.08 31.73
C GLN A 42 -25.46 1.54 30.82
N VAL A 43 -25.95 0.67 29.92
CA VAL A 43 -27.16 0.93 29.12
C VAL A 43 -28.35 1.21 30.03
N ASP A 44 -28.50 0.46 31.12
CA ASP A 44 -29.61 0.65 32.07
C ASP A 44 -29.48 1.95 32.89
N ARG A 45 -28.24 2.42 33.11
CA ARG A 45 -27.97 3.64 33.88
C ARG A 45 -28.08 4.93 33.06
N SER A 46 -27.60 4.92 31.82
CA SER A 46 -27.52 6.13 30.98
C SER A 46 -27.75 5.81 29.49
N PRO A 47 -28.96 5.39 29.09
CA PRO A 47 -29.24 4.97 27.72
C PRO A 47 -29.02 6.10 26.70
N GLU A 48 -29.32 7.35 27.07
CA GLU A 48 -29.21 8.53 26.20
C GLU A 48 -27.81 9.13 26.14
N ALA A 49 -26.85 8.66 26.95
CA ALA A 49 -25.49 9.17 26.91
C ALA A 49 -24.78 8.73 25.62
N ALA A 50 -23.84 9.55 25.12
CA ALA A 50 -23.03 9.18 23.97
C ALA A 50 -22.08 8.02 24.32
N ALA A 51 -22.09 6.96 23.52
CA ALA A 51 -21.18 5.82 23.65
C ALA A 51 -20.05 5.88 22.61
N VAL A 52 -20.36 6.35 21.39
CA VAL A 52 -19.39 6.50 20.28
C VAL A 52 -19.63 7.83 19.58
N ILE A 53 -18.56 8.56 19.30
CA ILE A 53 -18.55 9.85 18.62
C ILE A 53 -17.58 9.74 17.45
N THR A 54 -18.07 9.93 16.23
CA THR A 54 -17.25 10.03 15.01
C THR A 54 -17.59 11.34 14.29
N THR A 55 -16.82 11.71 13.26
CA THR A 55 -17.15 12.88 12.43
C THR A 55 -18.50 12.73 11.72
N ALA A 56 -18.91 11.50 11.38
CA ALA A 56 -20.14 11.22 10.64
C ALA A 56 -21.37 10.95 11.52
N ARG A 57 -21.18 10.31 12.69
CA ARG A 57 -22.27 9.83 13.55
C ARG A 57 -21.87 9.78 15.01
N THR A 58 -22.79 10.19 15.88
CA THR A 58 -22.75 9.92 17.31
C THR A 58 -23.80 8.87 17.63
N LEU A 59 -23.42 7.83 18.36
CA LEU A 59 -24.31 6.77 18.85
C LEU A 59 -24.46 6.89 20.35
N SER A 60 -25.69 6.88 20.84
CA SER A 60 -25.98 6.71 22.27
C SER A 60 -25.74 5.27 22.74
N TYR A 61 -25.71 5.04 24.05
CA TYR A 61 -25.71 3.69 24.62
C TYR A 61 -26.92 2.88 24.16
N ALA A 62 -28.10 3.49 24.06
CA ALA A 62 -29.31 2.82 23.58
C ALA A 62 -29.22 2.44 22.10
N GLU A 63 -28.73 3.33 21.24
CA GLU A 63 -28.58 3.05 19.81
C GLU A 63 -27.53 1.96 19.57
N LEU A 64 -26.36 2.06 20.24
CA LEU A 64 -25.32 1.06 20.14
C LEU A 64 -25.77 -0.30 20.71
N ASP A 65 -26.58 -0.31 21.78
CA ASP A 65 -27.20 -1.53 22.32
C ASP A 65 -28.18 -2.17 21.34
N GLY A 66 -29.00 -1.38 20.66
CA GLY A 66 -29.92 -1.87 19.63
C GLY A 66 -29.19 -2.50 18.43
N LEU A 67 -28.22 -1.77 17.87
CA LEU A 67 -27.44 -2.21 16.71
C LEU A 67 -26.62 -3.47 17.01
N SER A 68 -25.82 -3.43 18.07
CA SER A 68 -24.98 -4.57 18.45
C SER A 68 -25.82 -5.77 18.90
N GLY A 69 -27.01 -5.53 19.46
CA GLY A 69 -27.94 -6.57 19.89
C GLY A 69 -28.61 -7.29 18.72
N ALA A 70 -29.02 -6.55 17.69
CA ALA A 70 -29.53 -7.13 16.45
C ALA A 70 -28.48 -8.01 15.77
N LEU A 71 -27.25 -7.51 15.67
CA LEU A 71 -26.14 -8.24 15.06
C LEU A 71 -25.72 -9.46 15.91
N ALA A 72 -25.73 -9.36 17.24
CA ALA A 72 -25.45 -10.49 18.14
C ALA A 72 -26.45 -11.64 17.99
N ARG A 73 -27.75 -11.34 17.79
CA ARG A 73 -28.77 -12.35 17.48
C ARG A 73 -28.51 -13.02 16.14
N ALA A 74 -28.19 -12.24 15.10
CA ALA A 74 -27.86 -12.79 13.79
C ALA A 74 -26.63 -13.72 13.85
N LEU A 75 -25.59 -13.34 14.60
CA LEU A 75 -24.44 -14.21 14.86
C LEU A 75 -24.86 -15.53 15.52
N ALA A 76 -25.70 -15.49 16.55
CA ALA A 76 -26.19 -16.68 17.23
C ALA A 76 -27.04 -17.59 16.30
N GLU A 77 -27.87 -17.00 15.44
CA GLU A 77 -28.67 -17.72 14.44
C GLU A 77 -27.78 -18.45 13.41
N HIS A 78 -26.74 -17.77 12.91
CA HIS A 78 -25.82 -18.35 11.93
C HIS A 78 -24.80 -19.34 12.53
N ALA A 79 -24.49 -19.23 13.82
CA ALA A 79 -23.55 -20.11 14.49
C ALA A 79 -24.00 -21.58 14.57
N GLN A 80 -25.31 -21.83 14.52
CA GLN A 80 -25.91 -23.17 14.68
C GLN A 80 -25.48 -23.88 15.98
N GLY A 81 -25.22 -23.11 17.05
CA GLY A 81 -24.78 -23.58 18.36
C GLY A 81 -24.20 -22.46 19.23
N PRO A 82 -23.83 -22.74 20.49
CA PRO A 82 -23.17 -21.74 21.35
C PRO A 82 -21.83 -21.30 20.77
N LEU A 83 -21.52 -20.00 20.89
CA LEU A 83 -20.26 -19.41 20.46
C LEU A 83 -19.17 -19.39 21.56
N ALA A 84 -19.38 -20.09 22.67
CA ALA A 84 -18.40 -20.14 23.77
C ALA A 84 -17.01 -20.55 23.27
N ASP A 85 -16.01 -19.70 23.50
CA ASP A 85 -14.62 -19.81 23.02
C ASP A 85 -14.46 -19.89 21.47
N ALA A 86 -15.53 -19.72 20.69
CA ALA A 86 -15.48 -19.67 19.24
C ALA A 86 -15.08 -18.26 18.75
N LEU A 87 -14.30 -18.21 17.68
CA LEU A 87 -13.80 -16.96 17.12
C LEU A 87 -14.72 -16.43 16.02
N VAL A 88 -15.10 -15.16 16.12
CA VAL A 88 -15.77 -14.41 15.05
C VAL A 88 -14.83 -13.31 14.56
N ALA A 89 -14.53 -13.30 13.26
CA ALA A 89 -13.64 -12.30 12.70
C ALA A 89 -14.33 -10.94 12.57
N VAL A 90 -13.62 -9.86 12.90
CA VAL A 90 -14.05 -8.48 12.69
C VAL A 90 -13.10 -7.84 11.68
N ILE A 91 -13.57 -7.70 10.43
CA ILE A 91 -12.84 -7.11 9.29
C ILE A 91 -13.58 -5.86 8.84
N VAL A 92 -13.51 -4.83 9.68
CA VAL A 92 -14.32 -3.60 9.57
C VAL A 92 -13.41 -2.39 9.70
N ASP A 93 -13.52 -1.43 8.78
CA ASP A 93 -12.78 -0.17 8.86
C ASP A 93 -13.09 0.60 10.14
N ARG A 94 -12.14 1.41 10.61
CA ARG A 94 -12.32 2.21 11.82
C ARG A 94 -13.50 3.16 11.71
N GLY A 95 -14.34 3.16 12.75
CA GLY A 95 -15.50 4.03 12.87
C GLY A 95 -16.58 3.42 13.75
N TRP A 96 -17.80 3.93 13.62
CA TRP A 96 -18.94 3.46 14.41
C TRP A 96 -19.27 1.97 14.15
N ALA A 97 -19.14 1.51 12.89
CA ALA A 97 -19.44 0.14 12.51
C ALA A 97 -18.49 -0.87 13.19
N GLN A 98 -17.21 -0.52 13.36
CA GLN A 98 -16.23 -1.35 14.07
C GLN A 98 -16.60 -1.52 15.55
N CYS A 99 -17.11 -0.45 16.18
CA CYS A 99 -17.59 -0.49 17.56
C CYS A 99 -18.82 -1.42 17.70
N VAL A 100 -19.79 -1.29 16.79
CA VAL A 100 -20.98 -2.15 16.73
C VAL A 100 -20.58 -3.62 16.56
N ALA A 101 -19.72 -3.92 15.60
CA ALA A 101 -19.26 -5.28 15.29
C ALA A 101 -18.55 -5.92 16.50
N THR A 102 -17.61 -5.20 17.11
CA THR A 102 -16.84 -5.71 18.25
C THR A 102 -17.75 -6.04 19.44
N LEU A 103 -18.66 -5.12 19.78
CA LEU A 103 -19.60 -5.33 20.87
C LEU A 103 -20.60 -6.47 20.57
N ALA A 104 -21.06 -6.58 19.33
CA ALA A 104 -21.99 -7.64 18.91
C ALA A 104 -21.39 -9.04 19.11
N VAL A 105 -20.09 -9.22 18.81
CA VAL A 105 -19.42 -10.52 19.03
C VAL A 105 -19.38 -10.86 20.52
N VAL A 106 -18.94 -9.95 21.37
CA VAL A 106 -18.87 -10.16 22.82
C VAL A 106 -20.26 -10.49 23.39
N ARG A 107 -21.30 -9.78 22.94
CA ARG A 107 -22.70 -10.01 23.35
C ARG A 107 -23.32 -11.28 22.79
N SER A 108 -22.74 -11.85 21.73
CA SER A 108 -23.13 -13.17 21.22
C SER A 108 -22.50 -14.33 22.00
N GLY A 109 -21.65 -14.03 23.00
CA GLY A 109 -20.89 -15.02 23.77
C GLY A 109 -19.68 -15.60 23.02
N GLY A 110 -19.33 -15.01 21.86
CA GLY A 110 -18.14 -15.35 21.10
C GLY A 110 -16.96 -14.44 21.43
N ALA A 111 -15.76 -14.88 21.06
CA ALA A 111 -14.55 -14.08 21.17
C ALA A 111 -14.25 -13.40 19.83
N TYR A 112 -14.00 -12.09 19.84
CA TYR A 112 -13.66 -11.41 18.59
C TYR A 112 -12.20 -11.64 18.20
N LEU A 113 -12.00 -11.87 16.90
CA LEU A 113 -10.70 -11.92 16.23
C LEU A 113 -10.61 -10.70 15.30
N PRO A 114 -9.92 -9.63 15.69
CA PRO A 114 -9.78 -8.46 14.84
C PRO A 114 -8.76 -8.71 13.73
N ILE A 115 -9.13 -8.37 12.50
CA ILE A 115 -8.23 -8.42 11.33
C ILE A 115 -8.25 -7.02 10.70
N ASP A 116 -7.09 -6.40 10.64
CA ASP A 116 -6.93 -5.03 10.14
C ASP A 116 -7.20 -5.00 8.62
N THR A 117 -8.04 -4.07 8.16
CA THR A 117 -8.46 -3.97 6.76
C THR A 117 -7.33 -3.55 5.82
N SER A 118 -6.22 -3.02 6.36
CA SER A 118 -5.01 -2.70 5.60
C SER A 118 -4.12 -3.90 5.29
N TYR A 119 -4.41 -5.08 5.85
CA TYR A 119 -3.59 -6.27 5.62
C TYR A 119 -3.79 -6.85 4.21
N PRO A 120 -2.72 -7.38 3.56
CA PRO A 120 -2.85 -8.09 2.29
C PRO A 120 -3.82 -9.28 2.40
N ALA A 121 -4.52 -9.59 1.31
CA ALA A 121 -5.54 -10.65 1.28
C ALA A 121 -5.02 -11.99 1.82
N ASP A 122 -3.85 -12.45 1.37
CA ASP A 122 -3.23 -13.71 1.84
C ASP A 122 -3.04 -13.76 3.36
N ARG A 123 -2.71 -12.62 3.98
CA ARG A 123 -2.55 -12.51 5.42
C ARG A 123 -3.90 -12.62 6.13
N CYS A 124 -4.93 -11.94 5.63
CA CYS A 124 -6.30 -12.04 6.14
C CYS A 124 -6.80 -13.49 6.07
N LEU A 125 -6.62 -14.16 4.93
CA LEU A 125 -6.98 -15.58 4.76
C LEU A 125 -6.24 -16.49 5.73
N THR A 126 -4.93 -16.28 5.92
CA THR A 126 -4.12 -17.04 6.88
C THR A 126 -4.65 -16.89 8.32
N LEU A 127 -5.09 -15.69 8.71
CA LEU A 127 -5.65 -15.44 10.04
C LEU A 127 -7.04 -16.06 10.20
N LEU A 128 -7.88 -15.99 9.16
CA LEU A 128 -9.20 -16.67 9.14
C LEU A 128 -9.04 -18.18 9.28
N GLU A 129 -8.11 -18.78 8.54
CA GLU A 129 -7.81 -20.21 8.60
C GLU A 129 -7.27 -20.63 9.98
N ARG A 130 -6.25 -19.92 10.49
CA ARG A 130 -5.65 -20.21 11.81
C ARG A 130 -6.61 -20.01 12.97
N GLY A 131 -7.53 -19.05 12.84
CA GLY A 131 -8.59 -18.83 13.82
C GLY A 131 -9.72 -19.86 13.72
N GLY A 132 -9.72 -20.74 12.72
CA GLY A 132 -10.83 -21.66 12.48
C GLY A 132 -12.16 -20.94 12.27
N VAL A 133 -12.12 -19.73 11.69
CA VAL A 133 -13.24 -18.80 11.68
C VAL A 133 -14.33 -19.29 10.72
N ARG A 134 -15.58 -19.28 11.20
CA ARG A 134 -16.77 -19.64 10.42
C ARG A 134 -17.71 -18.47 10.18
N LEU A 135 -17.61 -17.43 11.00
CA LEU A 135 -18.41 -16.21 10.92
C LEU A 135 -17.47 -14.99 10.85
N ALA A 136 -17.73 -14.07 9.93
CA ALA A 136 -17.01 -12.81 9.84
C ALA A 136 -17.98 -11.63 9.71
N LEU A 137 -17.63 -10.52 10.35
CA LEU A 137 -18.29 -9.23 10.23
C LEU A 137 -17.45 -8.32 9.34
N THR A 138 -18.08 -7.62 8.41
CA THR A 138 -17.44 -6.60 7.56
C THR A 138 -18.35 -5.38 7.35
N ASN A 139 -17.83 -4.35 6.69
CA ASN A 139 -18.58 -3.14 6.32
C ASN A 139 -18.64 -2.95 4.81
N ARG A 140 -19.58 -2.13 4.34
CA ARG A 140 -19.80 -1.93 2.91
C ARG A 140 -18.59 -1.31 2.20
N ALA A 141 -17.92 -0.37 2.86
CA ALA A 141 -16.73 0.30 2.32
C ALA A 141 -15.59 -0.70 2.01
N PHE A 142 -15.37 -1.70 2.87
CA PHE A 142 -14.36 -2.73 2.62
C PHE A 142 -14.68 -3.58 1.38
N LEU A 143 -15.95 -3.98 1.22
CA LEU A 143 -16.41 -4.77 0.08
C LEU A 143 -16.34 -3.99 -1.24
N GLU A 144 -16.65 -2.70 -1.21
CA GLU A 144 -16.55 -1.82 -2.39
C GLU A 144 -15.09 -1.60 -2.80
N ALA A 145 -14.18 -1.44 -1.83
CA ALA A 145 -12.75 -1.31 -2.09
C ALA A 145 -12.08 -2.62 -2.55
N HIS A 146 -12.66 -3.79 -2.19
CA HIS A 146 -12.10 -5.11 -2.48
C HIS A 146 -13.15 -6.07 -3.06
N PRO A 147 -13.70 -5.80 -4.26
CA PRO A 147 -14.78 -6.60 -4.85
C PRO A 147 -14.36 -8.05 -5.15
N ASP A 148 -13.07 -8.27 -5.41
CA ASP A 148 -12.48 -9.58 -5.74
C ASP A 148 -11.81 -10.26 -4.53
N PHE A 149 -12.10 -9.83 -3.29
CA PHE A 149 -11.52 -10.46 -2.10
C PHE A 149 -11.91 -11.97 -2.07
N PRO A 150 -10.94 -12.89 -1.98
CA PRO A 150 -11.18 -14.32 -2.16
C PRO A 150 -11.73 -14.97 -0.88
N TRP A 151 -12.95 -14.59 -0.47
CA TRP A 151 -13.59 -15.11 0.73
C TRP A 151 -13.67 -16.65 0.73
N PRO A 152 -13.31 -17.33 1.83
CA PRO A 152 -13.46 -18.77 1.93
C PRO A 152 -14.93 -19.21 1.78
N ALA A 153 -15.20 -20.21 0.94
CA ALA A 153 -16.58 -20.63 0.64
C ALA A 153 -17.38 -21.14 1.86
N ALA A 154 -16.70 -21.57 2.93
CA ALA A 154 -17.32 -22.03 4.17
C ALA A 154 -17.57 -20.90 5.19
N LEU A 155 -17.13 -19.68 4.89
CA LEU A 155 -17.28 -18.51 5.77
C LEU A 155 -18.64 -17.85 5.54
N THR A 156 -19.41 -17.63 6.62
CA THR A 156 -20.60 -16.77 6.56
C THR A 156 -20.18 -15.33 6.86
N LEU A 157 -20.46 -14.43 5.93
CA LEU A 157 -20.13 -13.02 6.01
C LEU A 157 -21.38 -12.20 6.31
N LEU A 158 -21.33 -11.35 7.34
CA LEU A 158 -22.40 -10.41 7.69
C LEU A 158 -21.89 -8.97 7.54
N VAL A 159 -22.68 -8.12 6.90
CA VAL A 159 -22.36 -6.69 6.72
C VAL A 159 -23.04 -5.90 7.84
N VAL A 160 -22.28 -5.09 8.59
CA VAL A 160 -22.78 -4.38 9.79
C VAL A 160 -23.96 -3.47 9.43
N GLU A 161 -23.88 -2.76 8.31
CA GLU A 161 -24.88 -1.80 7.86
C GLU A 161 -26.21 -2.45 7.44
N ASP A 162 -26.25 -3.75 7.14
CA ASP A 162 -27.50 -4.46 6.83
C ASP A 162 -28.42 -4.59 8.06
N PHE A 163 -27.89 -4.36 9.27
CA PHE A 163 -28.62 -4.41 10.53
C PHE A 163 -28.90 -3.02 11.12
N ASP A 164 -28.54 -1.95 10.41
CA ASP A 164 -28.82 -0.57 10.83
C ASP A 164 -30.19 -0.11 10.32
N PRO A 165 -31.18 0.12 11.21
CA PRO A 165 -32.49 0.63 10.79
C PRO A 165 -32.43 2.09 10.32
N GLY A 166 -31.29 2.78 10.53
CA GLY A 166 -31.05 4.16 10.18
C GLY A 166 -30.68 5.03 11.39
N PRO A 167 -30.16 6.25 11.16
CA PRO A 167 -29.72 7.16 12.22
C PRO A 167 -30.87 7.52 13.18
N GLY A 168 -30.65 7.42 14.50
CA GLY A 168 -31.66 7.76 15.51
C GLY A 168 -32.79 6.73 15.69
N LEU A 169 -32.80 5.64 14.91
CA LEU A 169 -33.91 4.68 14.90
C LEU A 169 -33.65 3.43 15.73
N ALA A 170 -32.38 3.11 16.01
CA ALA A 170 -32.03 1.99 16.87
C ALA A 170 -32.39 2.29 18.34
N GLN A 171 -33.04 1.34 19.00
CA GLN A 171 -33.44 1.45 20.41
C GLN A 171 -32.77 0.35 21.22
N ALA A 172 -32.55 0.61 22.51
CA ALA A 172 -32.01 -0.39 23.44
C ALA A 172 -32.88 -1.65 23.43
N LEU A 173 -32.24 -2.81 23.58
CA LEU A 173 -32.96 -4.07 23.68
C LEU A 173 -33.87 -4.07 24.90
N ARG A 174 -35.10 -4.57 24.72
CA ARG A 174 -36.00 -4.82 25.84
C ARG A 174 -35.46 -5.93 26.72
N ALA A 175 -35.87 -5.96 27.99
CA ALA A 175 -35.35 -6.95 28.95
C ALA A 175 -35.60 -8.41 28.50
N ASP A 176 -36.73 -8.68 27.85
CA ASP A 176 -37.04 -9.99 27.27
C ASP A 176 -36.16 -10.34 26.07
N GLU A 177 -35.87 -9.37 25.19
CA GLU A 177 -34.95 -9.55 24.06
C GLU A 177 -33.51 -9.77 24.54
N ARG A 178 -33.06 -8.99 25.52
CA ARG A 178 -31.74 -9.13 26.13
C ARG A 178 -31.59 -10.48 26.83
N ALA A 179 -32.66 -11.00 27.44
CA ALA A 179 -32.65 -12.33 28.08
C ALA A 179 -32.45 -13.48 27.08
N THR A 180 -32.66 -13.26 25.78
CA THR A 180 -32.39 -14.27 24.73
C THR A 180 -30.93 -14.33 24.30
N LEU A 181 -30.12 -13.30 24.61
CA LEU A 181 -28.70 -13.30 24.26
C LEU A 181 -27.92 -14.28 25.15
N PRO A 182 -26.89 -14.95 24.59
CA PRO A 182 -25.96 -15.75 25.37
C PRO A 182 -25.30 -14.93 26.49
N ARG A 183 -24.95 -15.60 27.59
CA ARG A 183 -24.28 -14.98 28.73
C ARG A 183 -22.92 -15.65 28.92
N PRO A 184 -21.82 -14.99 28.52
CA PRO A 184 -20.51 -15.59 28.66
C PRO A 184 -20.13 -15.71 30.14
N ALA A 185 -19.35 -16.74 30.46
CA ALA A 185 -18.76 -16.88 31.78
C ALA A 185 -17.46 -16.06 31.91
N PRO A 186 -17.06 -15.62 33.11
CA PRO A 186 -15.81 -14.89 33.31
C PRO A 186 -14.56 -15.62 32.83
N THR A 187 -14.60 -16.95 32.77
CA THR A 187 -13.51 -17.81 32.29
C THR A 187 -13.54 -18.04 30.78
N GLU A 188 -14.60 -17.66 30.06
CA GLU A 188 -14.67 -17.79 28.59
C GLU A 188 -13.85 -16.69 27.91
N LEU A 189 -13.47 -16.93 26.66
CA LEU A 189 -12.68 -15.99 25.87
C LEU A 189 -13.49 -14.73 25.52
N ALA A 190 -12.90 -13.56 25.80
CA ALA A 190 -13.41 -12.27 25.34
C ALA A 190 -12.88 -11.93 23.94
N TYR A 191 -11.59 -12.21 23.71
CA TYR A 191 -10.94 -11.93 22.44
C TYR A 191 -9.70 -12.79 22.21
N VAL A 192 -9.35 -12.92 20.93
CA VAL A 192 -8.08 -13.48 20.49
C VAL A 192 -7.39 -12.52 19.54
N ILE A 193 -6.24 -11.99 19.96
CA ILE A 193 -5.41 -11.12 19.12
C ILE A 193 -4.20 -11.90 18.63
N PHE A 194 -4.01 -11.96 17.31
CA PHE A 194 -2.83 -12.60 16.72
C PHE A 194 -1.63 -11.66 16.75
N THR A 195 -0.57 -12.14 17.39
CA THR A 195 0.72 -11.45 17.47
C THR A 195 1.75 -12.13 16.56
N SER A 196 2.81 -11.40 16.23
CA SER A 196 3.96 -11.96 15.52
C SER A 196 4.58 -13.10 16.32
N GLY A 197 5.01 -14.16 15.63
CA GLY A 197 5.57 -15.36 16.26
C GLY A 197 7.06 -15.53 15.96
N SER A 198 7.84 -15.92 16.97
CA SER A 198 9.29 -16.16 16.83
C SER A 198 9.67 -17.24 15.80
N THR A 199 8.72 -18.11 15.43
CA THR A 199 8.88 -19.16 14.41
C THR A 199 8.42 -18.76 13.00
N GLY A 200 7.98 -17.51 12.80
CA GLY A 200 7.37 -17.08 11.52
C GLY A 200 5.88 -17.22 11.38
N ALA A 201 5.25 -17.96 12.29
CA ALA A 201 3.81 -18.19 12.27
C ALA A 201 3.10 -17.32 13.32
N PRO A 202 2.04 -16.57 12.94
CA PRO A 202 1.26 -15.77 13.89
C PRO A 202 0.66 -16.63 14.99
N LYS A 203 0.66 -16.10 16.22
CA LYS A 203 0.15 -16.79 17.41
C LYS A 203 -1.02 -15.99 18.01
N GLY A 204 -2.19 -16.62 18.13
CA GLY A 204 -3.38 -16.00 18.74
C GLY A 204 -3.29 -16.05 20.26
N VAL A 205 -3.34 -14.91 20.94
CA VAL A 205 -3.32 -14.86 22.41
C VAL A 205 -4.74 -14.94 22.95
N MET A 206 -5.02 -15.92 23.81
CA MET A 206 -6.35 -16.19 24.34
C MET A 206 -6.61 -15.43 25.65
N ILE A 207 -7.43 -14.38 25.60
CA ILE A 207 -7.77 -13.57 26.78
C ILE A 207 -9.20 -13.84 27.23
N GLU A 208 -9.34 -14.16 28.51
CA GLU A 208 -10.61 -14.42 29.17
C GLU A 208 -11.28 -13.11 29.63
N HIS A 209 -12.61 -13.10 29.74
CA HIS A 209 -13.36 -11.93 30.22
C HIS A 209 -12.86 -11.42 31.57
N ARG A 210 -12.61 -12.31 32.55
CA ARG A 210 -12.14 -11.91 33.90
C ARG A 210 -10.81 -11.15 33.87
N ALA A 211 -9.91 -11.53 32.96
CA ALA A 211 -8.60 -10.89 32.84
C ALA A 211 -8.76 -9.49 32.23
N ALA A 212 -9.54 -9.38 31.15
CA ALA A 212 -9.84 -8.09 30.52
C ALA A 212 -10.56 -7.13 31.47
N VAL A 213 -11.56 -7.63 32.20
CA VAL A 213 -12.32 -6.83 33.18
C VAL A 213 -11.42 -6.39 34.34
N ASN A 214 -10.52 -7.25 34.83
CA ASN A 214 -9.59 -6.89 35.91
C ASN A 214 -8.78 -5.65 35.52
N THR A 215 -8.16 -5.68 34.34
CA THR A 215 -7.35 -4.57 33.87
C THR A 215 -8.20 -3.32 33.62
N VAL A 216 -9.37 -3.44 32.98
CA VAL A 216 -10.27 -2.30 32.71
C VAL A 216 -10.71 -1.61 34.00
N VAL A 217 -11.19 -2.37 34.98
CA VAL A 217 -11.69 -1.81 36.25
C VAL A 217 -10.56 -1.18 37.05
N ASP A 218 -9.39 -1.82 37.10
CA ASP A 218 -8.24 -1.29 37.83
C ASP A 218 -7.73 0.02 37.21
N VAL A 219 -7.60 0.10 35.88
CA VAL A 219 -7.18 1.31 35.17
C VAL A 219 -8.19 2.44 35.40
N ASN A 220 -9.49 2.17 35.28
CA ASN A 220 -10.53 3.16 35.54
C ASN A 220 -10.48 3.69 36.98
N ALA A 221 -10.27 2.81 37.96
CA ALA A 221 -10.17 3.19 39.36
C ALA A 221 -8.90 4.02 39.65
N ARG A 222 -7.74 3.62 39.11
CA ARG A 222 -6.47 4.34 39.29
C ARG A 222 -6.51 5.76 38.78
N TYR A 223 -7.08 5.94 37.59
CA TYR A 223 -7.08 7.24 36.91
C TYR A 223 -8.38 8.00 37.09
N GLY A 224 -9.31 7.47 37.90
CA GLY A 224 -10.59 8.11 38.23
C GLY A 224 -11.41 8.42 36.99
N VAL A 225 -11.58 7.45 36.09
CA VAL A 225 -12.39 7.60 34.87
C VAL A 225 -13.87 7.55 35.24
N THR A 226 -14.64 8.49 34.69
CA THR A 226 -16.03 8.76 35.03
C THR A 226 -16.90 8.78 33.77
N PRO A 227 -18.25 8.75 33.89
CA PRO A 227 -19.13 8.89 32.73
C PRO A 227 -18.96 10.20 31.94
N ALA A 228 -18.33 11.23 32.52
CA ALA A 228 -18.07 12.49 31.84
C ALA A 228 -16.83 12.43 30.93
N ASP A 229 -16.01 11.38 31.07
CA ASP A 229 -14.78 11.24 30.31
C ASP A 229 -15.03 10.73 28.89
N ARG A 230 -14.08 11.03 28.01
CA ARG A 230 -14.11 10.60 26.61
C ARG A 230 -12.71 10.25 26.17
N VAL A 231 -12.53 9.07 25.58
CA VAL A 231 -11.23 8.62 25.08
C VAL A 231 -11.06 8.95 23.61
N PHE A 232 -9.83 9.27 23.21
CA PHE A 232 -9.49 9.32 21.79
C PHE A 232 -9.07 7.94 21.28
N GLY A 233 -9.99 7.26 20.59
CA GLY A 233 -9.87 5.87 20.14
C GLY A 233 -9.01 5.70 18.89
N LEU A 234 -7.71 6.01 18.99
CA LEU A 234 -6.73 5.88 17.89
C LEU A 234 -6.10 4.49 17.78
N SER A 235 -6.15 3.66 18.83
CA SER A 235 -5.54 2.32 18.82
C SER A 235 -6.17 1.44 17.75
N SER A 236 -5.38 0.69 16.97
CA SER A 236 -5.96 -0.29 16.02
C SER A 236 -6.54 -1.47 16.80
N LEU A 237 -7.69 -1.98 16.33
CA LEU A 237 -8.40 -3.10 16.96
C LEU A 237 -7.56 -4.38 16.97
N ALA A 238 -6.59 -4.49 16.05
CA ALA A 238 -5.62 -5.59 16.01
C ALA A 238 -4.55 -5.53 17.13
N PHE A 239 -4.58 -4.50 17.99
CA PHE A 239 -3.73 -4.36 19.16
C PHE A 239 -4.56 -4.27 20.43
N ASP A 240 -4.06 -4.89 21.51
CA ASP A 240 -4.73 -4.99 22.80
C ASP A 240 -5.01 -3.64 23.48
N LEU A 241 -4.29 -2.58 23.12
CA LEU A 241 -4.58 -1.21 23.60
C LEU A 241 -6.01 -0.75 23.29
N SER A 242 -6.58 -1.16 22.15
CA SER A 242 -7.95 -0.77 21.78
C SER A 242 -9.01 -1.38 22.68
N VAL A 243 -8.69 -2.47 23.39
CA VAL A 243 -9.62 -3.11 24.34
C VAL A 243 -9.99 -2.11 25.44
N TYR A 244 -9.01 -1.35 25.94
CA TYR A 244 -9.28 -0.31 26.93
C TYR A 244 -9.99 0.89 26.32
N ASP A 245 -9.64 1.30 25.09
CA ASP A 245 -10.33 2.41 24.43
C ASP A 245 -11.84 2.15 24.34
N LEU A 246 -12.25 0.92 23.99
CA LEU A 246 -13.65 0.55 23.91
C LEU A 246 -14.24 0.21 25.28
N PHE A 247 -13.82 -0.91 25.87
CA PHE A 247 -14.47 -1.47 27.05
C PHE A 247 -14.10 -0.72 28.34
N GLY A 248 -12.95 -0.04 28.37
CA GLY A 248 -12.58 0.85 29.47
C GLY A 248 -13.58 1.98 29.62
N MET A 249 -13.90 2.66 28.52
CA MET A 249 -14.87 3.76 28.55
C MET A 249 -16.29 3.25 28.79
N TRP A 250 -16.67 2.18 28.10
CA TRP A 250 -18.02 1.65 28.21
C TRP A 250 -18.36 1.07 29.58
N ALA A 251 -17.38 0.55 30.31
CA ALA A 251 -17.58 0.06 31.67
C ALA A 251 -18.01 1.15 32.68
N VAL A 252 -17.79 2.42 32.37
CA VAL A 252 -18.08 3.55 33.28
C VAL A 252 -19.08 4.56 32.72
N GLY A 253 -19.58 4.38 31.50
CA GLY A 253 -20.50 5.35 30.87
C GLY A 253 -19.83 6.44 30.05
N ALA A 254 -18.52 6.36 29.85
CA ALA A 254 -17.75 7.28 29.03
C ALA A 254 -17.96 7.01 27.53
N ALA A 255 -17.51 7.94 26.69
CA ALA A 255 -17.64 7.83 25.23
C ALA A 255 -16.30 7.55 24.54
N VAL A 256 -16.36 6.87 23.39
CA VAL A 256 -15.23 6.69 22.49
C VAL A 256 -15.30 7.69 21.36
N VAL A 257 -14.31 8.56 21.23
CA VAL A 257 -14.14 9.46 20.07
C VAL A 257 -13.27 8.72 19.05
N ALA A 258 -13.90 8.16 18.03
CA ALA A 258 -13.25 7.30 17.04
C ALA A 258 -13.07 8.04 15.70
N PRO A 259 -11.82 8.31 15.26
CA PRO A 259 -11.57 8.77 13.90
C PRO A 259 -11.93 7.68 12.89
N THR A 260 -12.15 8.05 11.64
CA THR A 260 -12.22 7.12 10.51
C THR A 260 -10.82 6.62 10.12
N GLU A 261 -10.71 5.59 9.29
CA GLU A 261 -9.39 5.09 8.88
C GLU A 261 -8.57 6.15 8.11
N ALA A 262 -9.23 7.00 7.32
CA ALA A 262 -8.58 8.12 6.62
C ALA A 262 -8.07 9.23 7.56
N GLU A 263 -8.60 9.32 8.79
CA GLU A 263 -8.23 10.34 9.78
C GLU A 263 -7.14 9.87 10.75
N ARG A 264 -6.83 8.56 10.79
CA ARG A 264 -5.99 7.93 11.82
C ARG A 264 -4.58 8.52 11.97
N GLY A 265 -4.03 9.14 10.92
CA GLY A 265 -2.65 9.67 10.91
C GLY A 265 -2.55 11.17 10.65
N ASP A 266 -3.67 11.90 10.72
CA ASP A 266 -3.76 13.31 10.33
C ASP A 266 -4.07 14.22 11.54
N PRO A 267 -3.04 14.85 12.15
CA PRO A 267 -3.23 15.74 13.32
C PRO A 267 -4.15 16.94 13.04
N GLU A 268 -4.26 17.38 11.79
CA GLU A 268 -5.16 18.49 11.43
C GLU A 268 -6.60 18.06 11.67
N ARG A 269 -6.98 16.88 11.18
CA ARG A 269 -8.33 16.29 11.38
C ARG A 269 -8.58 15.90 12.83
N TRP A 270 -7.54 15.55 13.59
CA TRP A 270 -7.70 15.27 15.03
C TRP A 270 -8.14 16.50 15.81
N THR A 271 -7.78 17.71 15.38
CA THR A 271 -8.19 18.97 16.04
C THR A 271 -9.71 19.04 16.22
N SER A 272 -10.46 18.82 15.13
CA SER A 272 -11.92 18.87 15.16
C SER A 272 -12.51 17.78 16.05
N LEU A 273 -11.95 16.57 16.00
CA LEU A 273 -12.39 15.44 16.84
C LEU A 273 -12.09 15.65 18.32
N LEU A 274 -10.91 16.16 18.67
CA LEU A 274 -10.54 16.49 20.05
C LEU A 274 -11.45 17.60 20.60
N ALA A 275 -11.75 18.61 19.80
CA ALA A 275 -12.62 19.72 20.19
C ALA A 275 -14.10 19.30 20.33
N GLN A 276 -14.69 18.69 19.29
CA GLN A 276 -16.07 18.20 19.30
C GLN A 276 -16.26 17.12 20.36
N GLY A 277 -15.28 16.23 20.44
CA GLY A 277 -15.24 15.12 21.36
C GLY A 277 -14.89 15.54 22.78
N GLN A 278 -14.36 16.74 23.07
CA GLN A 278 -13.87 17.13 24.40
C GLN A 278 -13.07 16.00 25.09
N VAL A 279 -12.09 15.46 24.36
CA VAL A 279 -11.36 14.28 24.80
C VAL A 279 -10.62 14.56 26.10
N SER A 280 -10.91 13.76 27.13
CA SER A 280 -10.29 13.89 28.45
C SER A 280 -9.27 12.79 28.75
N VAL A 281 -9.36 11.65 28.08
CA VAL A 281 -8.46 10.51 28.26
C VAL A 281 -7.79 10.19 26.93
N TRP A 282 -6.47 10.03 26.95
CA TRP A 282 -5.76 9.57 25.77
C TRP A 282 -4.80 8.43 26.10
N ASN A 283 -5.18 7.24 25.62
CA ASN A 283 -4.33 6.08 25.57
C ASN A 283 -3.57 6.08 24.23
N THR A 284 -2.24 6.08 24.26
CA THR A 284 -1.45 6.25 23.05
C THR A 284 -0.05 5.64 23.15
N VAL A 285 0.63 5.60 22.02
CA VAL A 285 2.05 5.26 21.92
C VAL A 285 2.90 6.53 21.87
N PRO A 286 4.16 6.52 22.34
CA PRO A 286 5.01 7.71 22.39
C PRO A 286 5.18 8.42 21.03
N SER A 287 5.20 7.68 19.93
CA SER A 287 5.32 8.23 18.58
C SER A 287 4.12 9.10 18.18
N LEU A 288 2.89 8.68 18.48
CA LEU A 288 1.68 9.45 18.20
C LEU A 288 1.56 10.67 19.15
N ALA A 289 1.95 10.51 20.41
CA ALA A 289 2.04 11.64 21.34
C ALA A 289 3.04 12.70 20.86
N GLN A 290 4.22 12.27 20.38
CA GLN A 290 5.21 13.18 19.82
C GLN A 290 4.70 13.88 18.55
N LEU A 291 4.03 13.15 17.66
CA LEU A 291 3.40 13.73 16.46
C LEU A 291 2.42 14.85 16.84
N LEU A 292 1.58 14.63 17.86
CA LEU A 292 0.64 15.63 18.32
C LEU A 292 1.34 16.86 18.91
N VAL A 293 2.36 16.65 19.75
CA VAL A 293 3.16 17.72 20.34
C VAL A 293 3.82 18.58 19.27
N ASP A 294 4.46 17.95 18.28
CA ASP A 294 5.14 18.65 17.20
C ASP A 294 4.18 19.49 16.38
N TYR A 295 2.96 18.98 16.15
CA TYR A 295 1.94 19.71 15.40
C TYR A 295 1.34 20.87 16.22
N ALA A 296 1.06 20.64 17.51
CA ALA A 296 0.46 21.63 18.40
C ALA A 296 1.36 22.86 18.66
N GLU A 297 2.68 22.75 18.48
CA GLU A 297 3.61 23.89 18.58
C GLU A 297 3.26 25.03 17.63
N ASP A 298 2.65 24.70 16.48
CA ASP A 298 2.32 25.66 15.43
C ASP A 298 0.82 25.88 15.21
N HIS A 299 -0.03 25.19 15.98
CA HIS A 299 -1.50 25.16 15.78
C HIS A 299 -2.22 25.47 17.11
N PRO A 300 -2.45 26.76 17.42
CA PRO A 300 -3.04 27.19 18.68
C PRO A 300 -4.42 26.58 18.97
N GLU A 301 -5.21 26.33 17.94
CA GLU A 301 -6.52 25.66 18.01
C GLU A 301 -6.41 24.22 18.51
N LEU A 302 -5.38 23.49 18.06
CA LEU A 302 -5.11 22.15 18.54
C LEU A 302 -4.56 22.17 19.97
N ALA A 303 -3.63 23.08 20.24
CA ALA A 303 -3.14 23.33 21.59
C ALA A 303 -4.30 23.65 22.56
N ALA A 304 -5.30 24.41 22.11
CA ALA A 304 -6.51 24.69 22.88
C ALA A 304 -7.39 23.44 23.07
N ALA A 305 -7.61 22.65 22.02
CA ALA A 305 -8.38 21.40 22.10
C ALA A 305 -7.73 20.39 23.07
N MET A 306 -6.40 20.31 23.07
CA MET A 306 -5.63 19.45 23.98
C MET A 306 -5.85 19.78 25.46
N GLN A 307 -6.23 21.01 25.83
CA GLN A 307 -6.44 21.39 27.23
C GLN A 307 -7.55 20.60 27.93
N SER A 308 -8.44 19.95 27.16
CA SER A 308 -9.45 19.03 27.71
C SER A 308 -8.86 17.72 28.24
N LEU A 309 -7.64 17.36 27.81
CA LEU A 309 -6.94 16.16 28.27
C LEU A 309 -6.59 16.27 29.75
N ARG A 310 -7.07 15.28 30.50
CA ARG A 310 -6.87 15.10 31.94
C ARG A 310 -5.92 13.96 32.24
N VAL A 311 -5.95 12.90 31.44
CA VAL A 311 -5.14 11.68 31.62
C VAL A 311 -4.52 11.28 30.29
N ILE A 312 -3.19 11.16 30.27
CA ILE A 312 -2.43 10.67 29.11
C ILE A 312 -1.67 9.42 29.55
N MET A 313 -1.98 8.29 28.92
CA MET A 313 -1.40 6.98 29.17
C MET A 313 -0.52 6.62 27.98
N MET A 314 0.78 6.53 28.20
CA MET A 314 1.75 6.17 27.17
C MET A 314 2.27 4.76 27.40
N SER A 315 2.16 3.91 26.38
CA SER A 315 2.64 2.52 26.44
C SER A 315 3.06 1.99 25.06
N GLY A 316 3.46 0.73 24.99
CA GLY A 316 3.79 0.06 23.72
C GLY A 316 5.20 0.30 23.18
N ASP A 317 5.94 1.30 23.68
CA ASP A 317 7.35 1.54 23.34
C ASP A 317 8.09 2.28 24.48
N TRP A 318 9.40 2.47 24.32
CA TRP A 318 10.18 3.34 25.19
C TRP A 318 9.68 4.78 25.12
N ILE A 319 9.51 5.41 26.28
CA ILE A 319 9.09 6.81 26.39
C ILE A 319 10.34 7.69 26.52
N PRO A 320 10.61 8.61 25.56
CA PRO A 320 11.71 9.57 25.66
C PRO A 320 11.55 10.48 26.88
N ILE A 321 12.65 10.83 27.54
CA ILE A 321 12.63 11.71 28.73
C ILE A 321 12.17 13.13 28.39
N GLU A 322 12.28 13.56 27.13
CA GLU A 322 11.90 14.90 26.70
C GLU A 322 10.39 15.05 26.45
N LEU A 323 9.71 13.95 26.07
CA LEU A 323 8.31 13.97 25.63
C LEU A 323 7.32 14.39 26.73
N PRO A 324 7.42 13.95 28.00
CA PRO A 324 6.52 14.41 29.06
C PRO A 324 6.59 15.91 29.30
N ASP A 325 7.80 16.49 29.32
CA ASP A 325 7.97 17.94 29.46
C ASP A 325 7.37 18.66 28.26
N ALA A 326 7.52 18.09 27.06
CA ALA A 326 6.96 18.63 25.83
C ALA A 326 5.42 18.67 25.85
N LEU A 327 4.77 17.60 26.31
CA LEU A 327 3.32 17.50 26.51
C LEU A 327 2.80 18.52 27.54
N ARG A 328 3.48 18.66 28.68
CA ARG A 328 3.06 19.58 29.75
C ARG A 328 3.02 21.06 29.34
N ARG A 329 3.71 21.44 28.26
CA ARG A 329 3.59 22.80 27.70
C ARG A 329 2.18 23.09 27.20
N PHE A 330 1.48 22.08 26.69
CA PHE A 330 0.11 22.18 26.17
C PHE A 330 -0.93 21.77 27.20
N VAL A 331 -0.59 20.78 28.04
CA VAL A 331 -1.51 20.18 29.03
C VAL A 331 -0.89 20.19 30.43
N PRO A 332 -0.67 21.37 31.04
CA PRO A 332 0.10 21.50 32.28
C PRO A 332 -0.54 20.80 33.49
N THR A 333 -1.85 20.56 33.45
CA THR A 333 -2.64 19.93 34.52
C THR A 333 -2.91 18.45 34.28
N ALA A 334 -2.60 17.92 33.09
CA ALA A 334 -2.86 16.53 32.77
C ALA A 334 -1.94 15.59 33.56
N GLN A 335 -2.51 14.48 34.03
CA GLN A 335 -1.74 13.39 34.58
C GLN A 335 -1.12 12.59 33.44
N ILE A 336 0.20 12.42 33.45
CA ILE A 336 0.93 11.69 32.44
C ILE A 336 1.48 10.41 33.08
N TRP A 337 1.17 9.27 32.47
CA TRP A 337 1.50 7.95 32.99
C TRP A 337 2.24 7.11 31.95
N SER A 338 3.24 6.38 32.41
CA SER A 338 3.86 5.27 31.68
C SER A 338 3.12 4.00 32.07
N LEU A 339 2.65 3.23 31.09
CA LEU A 339 2.12 1.90 31.32
C LEU A 339 2.93 0.88 30.53
N GLY A 340 3.03 -0.32 31.07
CA GLY A 340 3.81 -1.40 30.51
C GLY A 340 3.06 -2.71 30.51
N GLY A 341 3.30 -3.50 29.48
CA GLY A 341 2.82 -4.87 29.44
C GLY A 341 3.06 -5.62 28.14
N THR A 342 2.43 -6.79 28.11
CA THR A 342 2.42 -7.74 26.99
C THR A 342 1.02 -8.28 26.80
N THR A 343 0.68 -8.60 25.55
CA THR A 343 -0.64 -9.16 25.18
C THR A 343 -0.96 -10.42 25.97
N GLU A 344 0.01 -11.30 26.19
CA GLU A 344 -0.12 -12.53 26.99
C GLU A 344 -0.38 -12.31 28.49
N ALA A 345 -0.37 -11.08 28.97
CA ALA A 345 -0.75 -10.74 30.35
C ALA A 345 -1.82 -9.63 30.43
N THR A 346 -2.59 -9.47 29.35
CA THR A 346 -3.75 -8.58 29.24
C THR A 346 -3.42 -7.09 29.34
N ILE A 347 -3.12 -6.47 28.18
CA ILE A 347 -2.91 -5.03 28.00
C ILE A 347 -1.73 -4.47 28.85
N TRP A 348 -1.95 -4.20 30.14
CA TRP A 348 -0.96 -3.63 31.07
C TRP A 348 -0.89 -4.40 32.38
N GLN A 349 0.32 -4.48 32.95
CA GLN A 349 0.60 -5.14 34.23
C GLN A 349 1.40 -4.24 35.18
N VAL A 350 1.93 -3.12 34.68
CA VAL A 350 2.80 -2.21 35.40
C VAL A 350 2.49 -0.77 35.01
N ASP A 351 2.53 0.14 35.96
CA ASP A 351 2.40 1.58 35.72
C ASP A 351 3.43 2.41 36.50
N HIS A 352 3.73 3.60 35.96
CA HIS A 352 4.61 4.58 36.59
C HIS A 352 4.07 6.00 36.39
N PRO A 353 3.83 6.76 37.47
CA PRO A 353 3.45 8.16 37.36
C PRO A 353 4.63 8.98 36.85
N ILE A 354 4.42 9.73 35.76
CA ILE A 354 5.45 10.62 35.23
C ILE A 354 5.26 11.99 35.89
N GLY A 355 6.03 12.21 36.97
CA GLY A 355 6.19 13.51 37.63
C GLY A 355 7.39 14.28 37.06
N VAL A 356 8.25 14.80 37.95
CA VAL A 356 9.52 15.41 37.54
C VAL A 356 10.42 14.37 36.87
N VAL A 357 10.84 14.65 35.63
CA VAL A 357 11.63 13.71 34.85
C VAL A 357 13.09 13.71 35.34
N ASP A 358 13.58 12.53 35.74
CA ASP A 358 14.98 12.32 36.07
C ASP A 358 15.83 12.22 34.80
N ARG A 359 16.46 13.34 34.42
CA ARG A 359 17.29 13.46 33.21
C ARG A 359 18.58 12.66 33.24
N SER A 360 18.93 12.03 34.36
CA SER A 360 20.06 11.09 34.42
C SER A 360 19.75 9.74 33.78
N ARG A 361 18.47 9.48 33.47
CA ARG A 361 17.99 8.20 32.91
C ARG A 361 17.93 8.26 31.39
N PRO A 362 18.14 7.11 30.71
CA PRO A 362 17.99 7.03 29.26
C PRO A 362 16.51 7.07 28.81
N SER A 363 15.57 6.77 29.71
CA SER A 363 14.12 6.74 29.43
C SER A 363 13.29 6.86 30.72
N ILE A 364 11.98 7.01 30.54
CA ILE A 364 11.03 6.86 31.64
C ILE A 364 11.01 5.40 32.16
N PRO A 365 10.91 5.18 33.48
CA PRO A 365 10.83 3.84 34.09
C PRO A 365 9.56 3.07 33.71
N TYR A 366 9.63 1.74 33.91
CA TYR A 366 8.51 0.85 33.62
C TYR A 366 7.46 0.89 34.73
N GLY A 367 7.89 0.80 36.01
CA GLY A 367 7.01 1.13 37.13
C GLY A 367 6.79 0.04 38.17
N ARG A 368 5.60 -0.02 38.76
CA ARG A 368 5.20 -1.00 39.78
C ARG A 368 4.01 -1.83 39.32
N PRO A 369 3.82 -3.06 39.85
CA PRO A 369 2.72 -3.92 39.46
C PRO A 369 1.34 -3.26 39.63
N MET A 370 0.37 -3.68 38.82
CA MET A 370 -1.04 -3.31 38.90
C MET A 370 -1.85 -4.29 39.77
N THR A 371 -3.14 -4.01 40.02
CA THR A 371 -3.98 -4.82 40.93
C THR A 371 -4.18 -6.21 40.36
N ASN A 372 -4.03 -7.23 41.20
CA ASN A 372 -4.06 -8.64 40.84
C ASN A 372 -2.98 -9.08 39.84
N HIS A 373 -2.01 -8.22 39.52
CA HIS A 373 -0.83 -8.57 38.73
C HIS A 373 0.37 -8.77 39.65
N ARG A 374 1.25 -9.70 39.25
CA ARG A 374 2.52 -9.96 39.92
C ARG A 374 3.65 -9.94 38.90
N ILE A 375 4.78 -9.40 39.30
CA ILE A 375 5.98 -9.30 38.48
C ILE A 375 7.14 -9.96 39.21
N HIS A 376 7.84 -10.83 38.51
CA HIS A 376 9.00 -11.54 39.05
C HIS A 376 10.21 -11.32 38.15
N VAL A 377 11.32 -10.90 38.76
CA VAL A 377 12.65 -10.85 38.12
C VAL A 377 13.41 -12.09 38.57
N LEU A 378 13.54 -13.09 37.69
CA LEU A 378 14.10 -14.39 38.05
C LEU A 378 15.43 -14.68 37.33
N ASP A 379 16.32 -15.37 38.04
CA ASP A 379 17.55 -15.92 37.46
C ASP A 379 17.28 -17.20 36.65
N ARG A 380 18.34 -17.75 36.03
CA ARG A 380 18.25 -18.97 35.20
C ARG A 380 17.77 -20.23 35.94
N TRP A 381 17.71 -20.20 37.27
CA TRP A 381 17.24 -21.29 38.12
C TRP A 381 15.85 -21.00 38.72
N MET A 382 15.12 -20.02 38.18
CA MET A 382 13.81 -19.58 38.69
C MET A 382 13.90 -19.11 40.15
N ARG A 383 14.94 -18.36 40.49
CA ARG A 383 15.09 -17.74 41.82
C ARG A 383 15.00 -16.22 41.70
N PRO A 384 14.34 -15.52 42.64
CA PRO A 384 14.28 -14.07 42.63
C PRO A 384 15.67 -13.42 42.62
N CYS A 385 15.88 -12.46 41.73
CA CYS A 385 17.09 -11.66 41.67
C CYS A 385 17.09 -10.56 42.76
N PRO A 386 18.24 -10.28 43.40
CA PRO A 386 18.42 -9.09 44.23
C PRO A 386 18.18 -7.79 43.46
N MET A 387 17.91 -6.71 44.18
CA MET A 387 17.84 -5.36 43.60
C MET A 387 19.15 -5.04 42.87
N TRP A 388 19.04 -4.32 41.77
CA TRP A 388 20.10 -4.03 40.78
C TRP A 388 20.61 -5.20 39.94
N VAL A 389 20.25 -6.44 40.27
CA VAL A 389 20.68 -7.62 39.52
C VAL A 389 19.69 -7.89 38.38
N PRO A 390 20.13 -7.86 37.11
CA PRO A 390 19.28 -8.21 35.98
C PRO A 390 18.79 -9.66 36.05
N GLY A 391 17.53 -9.87 35.70
CA GLY A 391 16.92 -11.19 35.52
C GLY A 391 15.84 -11.17 34.45
N GLU A 392 15.33 -12.34 34.12
CA GLU A 392 14.24 -12.50 33.16
C GLU A 392 12.90 -12.14 33.83
N LEU A 393 12.03 -11.44 33.11
CA LEU A 393 10.72 -11.01 33.59
C LEU A 393 9.67 -12.10 33.39
N PHE A 394 8.93 -12.36 34.46
CA PHE A 394 7.77 -13.24 34.47
C PHE A 394 6.58 -12.47 35.03
N PHE A 395 5.45 -12.61 34.36
CA PHE A 395 4.19 -12.00 34.76
C PHE A 395 3.27 -13.07 35.33
N GLY A 396 2.74 -12.82 36.52
CA GLY A 396 1.79 -13.68 37.23
C GLY A 396 0.53 -12.92 37.61
N GLY A 397 -0.40 -13.63 38.25
CA GLY A 397 -1.68 -13.10 38.68
C GLY A 397 -2.79 -13.29 37.65
N ASP A 398 -3.92 -12.62 37.88
CA ASP A 398 -5.19 -12.92 37.19
C ASP A 398 -5.32 -12.30 35.79
N GLY A 399 -4.35 -11.46 35.40
CA GLY A 399 -4.25 -10.94 34.04
C GLY A 399 -3.54 -11.86 33.06
N VAL A 400 -2.95 -12.98 33.51
CA VAL A 400 -2.23 -13.89 32.61
C VAL A 400 -3.21 -14.58 31.65
N ALA A 401 -2.87 -14.58 30.35
CA ALA A 401 -3.67 -15.21 29.31
C ALA A 401 -3.83 -16.72 29.53
N ARG A 402 -4.90 -17.30 28.98
CA ARG A 402 -5.13 -18.75 29.03
C ARG A 402 -4.02 -19.52 28.30
N GLY A 403 -3.52 -18.97 27.20
CA GLY A 403 -2.48 -19.57 26.38
C GLY A 403 -2.49 -19.03 24.94
N TYR A 404 -1.91 -19.80 24.01
CA TYR A 404 -2.00 -19.54 22.58
C TYR A 404 -3.06 -20.42 21.90
N TYR A 405 -3.90 -19.82 21.06
CA TYR A 405 -5.00 -20.48 20.37
C TYR A 405 -4.50 -21.58 19.44
N ALA A 406 -5.06 -22.78 19.57
CA ALA A 406 -4.70 -23.97 18.81
C ALA A 406 -3.19 -24.30 18.78
N ASP A 407 -2.41 -23.89 19.79
CA ASP A 407 -0.96 -24.14 19.89
C ASP A 407 -0.56 -24.55 21.34
N PRO A 408 -0.85 -25.81 21.74
CA PRO A 408 -0.59 -26.29 23.10
C PRO A 408 0.90 -26.39 23.42
N GLU A 409 1.75 -26.69 22.43
CA GLU A 409 3.20 -26.81 22.62
C GLU A 409 3.82 -25.46 22.99
N ARG A 410 3.51 -24.41 22.23
CA ARG A 410 3.99 -23.06 22.53
C ARG A 410 3.38 -22.52 23.81
N SER A 411 2.12 -22.88 24.09
CA SER A 411 1.47 -22.53 25.36
C SER A 411 2.25 -23.10 26.54
N ALA A 412 2.58 -24.39 26.53
CA ALA A 412 3.37 -25.02 27.61
C ALA A 412 4.79 -24.45 27.75
N ALA A 413 5.37 -23.92 26.67
CA ALA A 413 6.70 -23.32 26.70
C ALA A 413 6.73 -21.89 27.29
N SER A 414 5.69 -21.11 27.05
CA SER A 414 5.59 -19.70 27.47
C SER A 414 4.80 -19.50 28.76
N PHE A 415 3.83 -20.37 29.04
CA PHE A 415 3.01 -20.30 30.24
C PHE A 415 3.34 -21.48 31.16
N VAL A 416 4.05 -21.19 32.24
CA VAL A 416 4.72 -22.19 33.07
C VAL A 416 4.34 -22.06 34.53
N HIS A 417 4.31 -23.18 35.24
CA HIS A 417 4.22 -23.18 36.69
C HIS A 417 5.61 -23.04 37.32
N HIS A 418 5.76 -22.14 38.28
CA HIS A 418 7.00 -22.01 39.03
C HIS A 418 7.24 -23.26 39.90
N PRO A 419 8.42 -23.88 39.82
CA PRO A 419 8.65 -25.23 40.36
C PRO A 419 8.56 -25.35 41.88
N ARG A 420 8.59 -24.23 42.62
CA ARG A 420 8.51 -24.22 44.10
C ARG A 420 7.21 -23.66 44.64
N SER A 421 6.75 -22.53 44.09
CA SER A 421 5.51 -21.88 44.55
C SER A 421 4.26 -22.43 43.86
N GLY A 422 4.41 -23.11 42.71
CA GLY A 422 3.28 -23.58 41.89
C GLY A 422 2.55 -22.47 41.13
N GLU A 423 2.96 -21.21 41.33
CA GLU A 423 2.34 -20.04 40.70
C GLU A 423 2.43 -20.12 39.17
N TYR A 424 1.35 -19.76 38.48
CA TYR A 424 1.28 -19.76 37.02
C TYR A 424 1.82 -18.44 36.47
N PHE A 425 2.80 -18.51 35.59
CA PHE A 425 3.47 -17.36 35.00
C PHE A 425 3.44 -17.40 33.48
N TYR A 426 3.29 -16.22 32.89
CA TYR A 426 3.77 -15.96 31.54
C TYR A 426 5.25 -15.55 31.57
N ARG A 427 6.07 -16.30 30.86
CA ARG A 427 7.49 -16.01 30.62
C ARG A 427 7.60 -15.03 29.45
N SER A 428 7.93 -13.77 29.72
CA SER A 428 7.81 -12.72 28.70
C SER A 428 8.95 -12.68 27.68
N GLY A 429 10.10 -13.24 28.04
CA GLY A 429 11.34 -13.10 27.27
C GLY A 429 12.03 -11.75 27.46
N ASP A 430 11.52 -10.88 28.33
CA ASP A 430 12.13 -9.59 28.65
C ASP A 430 13.15 -9.71 29.80
N PHE A 431 14.10 -8.78 29.86
CA PHE A 431 14.99 -8.58 31.00
C PHE A 431 14.64 -7.30 31.73
N GLY A 432 14.72 -7.37 33.05
CA GLY A 432 14.60 -6.19 33.91
C GLY A 432 15.32 -6.40 35.23
N ARG A 433 15.21 -5.39 36.10
CA ARG A 433 15.72 -5.45 37.46
C ARG A 433 14.87 -4.61 38.40
N TRP A 434 14.82 -5.00 39.66
CA TRP A 434 14.26 -4.18 40.71
C TRP A 434 15.24 -3.10 41.15
N ARG A 435 14.73 -1.89 41.36
CA ARG A 435 15.46 -0.80 42.02
C ARG A 435 15.21 -0.82 43.54
N PRO A 436 16.00 -0.08 44.34
CA PRO A 436 15.84 -0.01 45.79
C PRO A 436 14.46 0.46 46.26
N ASP A 437 13.79 1.27 45.45
CA ASP A 437 12.43 1.76 45.67
C ASP A 437 11.36 0.79 45.14
N ALA A 438 11.71 -0.46 44.85
CA ALA A 438 10.85 -1.46 44.25
C ALA A 438 10.19 -1.02 42.93
N THR A 439 10.81 -0.08 42.20
CA THR A 439 10.42 0.24 40.82
C THR A 439 11.11 -0.74 39.87
N LEU A 440 10.37 -1.29 38.92
CA LEU A 440 10.89 -2.13 37.85
C LEU A 440 11.54 -1.27 36.77
N GLU A 441 12.78 -1.62 36.45
CA GLU A 441 13.52 -1.07 35.31
C GLU A 441 13.57 -2.13 34.20
N PHE A 442 13.02 -1.80 33.04
CA PHE A 442 13.11 -2.62 31.83
C PHE A 442 14.47 -2.42 31.18
N LEU A 443 15.15 -3.51 30.81
CA LEU A 443 16.52 -3.50 30.27
C LEU A 443 16.59 -3.97 28.81
N GLY A 444 15.46 -4.35 28.21
CA GLY A 444 15.39 -4.91 26.86
C GLY A 444 14.97 -6.38 26.84
N ARG A 445 15.10 -7.04 25.69
CA ARG A 445 14.65 -8.42 25.47
C ARG A 445 15.80 -9.42 25.43
N LYS A 446 15.53 -10.64 25.89
CA LYS A 446 16.41 -11.82 25.77
C LYS A 446 16.32 -12.44 24.37
N ASP A 447 15.12 -12.43 23.82
CA ASP A 447 14.82 -12.93 22.49
C ASP A 447 15.01 -11.83 21.43
N ARG A 448 14.59 -12.12 20.20
CA ARG A 448 14.81 -11.26 19.03
C ARG A 448 13.58 -10.43 18.69
N GLN A 449 12.65 -10.27 19.63
CA GLN A 449 11.50 -9.40 19.45
C GLN A 449 11.90 -7.95 19.75
N VAL A 450 11.32 -7.01 19.01
CA VAL A 450 11.54 -5.58 19.16
C VAL A 450 10.21 -4.83 19.15
N LYS A 451 10.19 -3.63 19.75
CA LYS A 451 9.07 -2.69 19.68
C LYS A 451 9.56 -1.49 18.85
N ILE A 452 8.88 -1.18 17.74
CA ILE A 452 9.22 -0.06 16.85
C ILE A 452 7.93 0.70 16.55
N ASN A 453 7.88 1.99 16.90
CA ASN A 453 6.69 2.84 16.70
C ASN A 453 5.41 2.25 17.34
N GLY A 454 5.57 1.53 18.46
CA GLY A 454 4.48 0.81 19.13
C GLY A 454 4.12 -0.55 18.53
N PHE A 455 4.70 -0.95 17.39
CA PHE A 455 4.48 -2.27 16.79
C PHE A 455 5.38 -3.32 17.44
N ARG A 456 4.78 -4.43 17.88
CA ARG A 456 5.48 -5.61 18.37
C ARG A 456 5.92 -6.49 17.20
N ILE A 457 7.22 -6.51 16.92
CA ILE A 457 7.81 -7.15 15.74
C ILE A 457 8.74 -8.28 16.18
N GLU A 458 8.45 -9.50 15.76
CA GLU A 458 9.38 -10.64 15.86
C GLU A 458 10.32 -10.62 14.65
N LEU A 459 11.60 -10.31 14.87
CA LEU A 459 12.59 -10.35 13.78
C LEU A 459 12.68 -11.75 13.14
N GLY A 460 12.41 -12.79 13.94
CA GLY A 460 12.30 -14.17 13.47
C GLY A 460 11.19 -14.39 12.43
N GLU A 461 10.09 -13.63 12.46
CA GLU A 461 9.02 -13.79 11.47
C GLU A 461 9.41 -13.25 10.10
N ILE A 462 10.08 -12.09 10.11
CA ILE A 462 10.67 -11.52 8.90
C ILE A 462 11.74 -12.46 8.35
N GLU A 463 12.57 -13.03 9.22
CA GLU A 463 13.62 -13.98 8.85
C GLU A 463 13.08 -15.30 8.32
N ALA A 464 12.00 -15.84 8.90
CA ALA A 464 11.38 -17.06 8.40
C ALA A 464 10.76 -16.82 7.02
N ARG A 465 10.10 -15.67 6.82
CA ARG A 465 9.56 -15.30 5.51
C ARG A 465 10.69 -15.15 4.48
N LEU A 466 11.74 -14.41 4.82
CA LEU A 466 12.90 -14.26 3.94
C LEU A 466 13.61 -15.59 3.68
N GLY A 467 13.79 -16.42 4.71
CA GLY A 467 14.41 -17.74 4.60
C GLY A 467 13.60 -18.76 3.79
N SER A 468 12.29 -18.54 3.62
CA SER A 468 11.46 -19.36 2.72
C SER A 468 11.66 -19.03 1.23
N HIS A 469 12.32 -17.92 0.92
CA HIS A 469 12.61 -17.54 -0.45
C HIS A 469 13.81 -18.33 -0.98
N ALA A 470 13.69 -18.95 -2.16
CA ALA A 470 14.67 -19.91 -2.70
C ALA A 470 16.11 -19.37 -2.83
N ALA A 471 16.27 -18.05 -2.95
CA ALA A 471 17.58 -17.38 -3.05
C ALA A 471 18.30 -17.18 -1.69
N VAL A 472 17.63 -17.36 -0.56
CA VAL A 472 18.16 -17.04 0.77
C VAL A 472 18.77 -18.27 1.43
N SER A 473 20.05 -18.17 1.80
CA SER A 473 20.78 -19.23 2.52
C SER A 473 20.84 -18.99 4.03
N GLU A 474 21.06 -17.74 4.46
CA GLU A 474 20.95 -17.31 5.85
C GLU A 474 20.35 -15.91 5.89
N VAL A 475 19.66 -15.57 6.97
CA VAL A 475 19.13 -14.22 7.15
C VAL A 475 19.16 -13.83 8.62
N ALA A 476 19.46 -12.56 8.86
CA ALA A 476 19.29 -11.93 10.16
C ALA A 476 18.79 -10.51 9.96
N VAL A 477 17.68 -10.19 10.61
CA VAL A 477 17.18 -8.83 10.70
C VAL A 477 17.68 -8.24 12.02
N VAL A 478 18.08 -6.98 11.98
CA VAL A 478 18.53 -6.19 13.14
C VAL A 478 17.84 -4.83 13.14
N VAL A 479 17.88 -4.15 14.28
CA VAL A 479 17.40 -2.76 14.42
C VAL A 479 18.59 -1.83 14.50
N VAL A 480 18.57 -0.77 13.68
CA VAL A 480 19.64 0.24 13.61
C VAL A 480 19.06 1.64 13.83
N GLY A 481 19.81 2.50 14.51
CA GLY A 481 19.40 3.87 14.86
C GLY A 481 18.62 3.93 16.18
N SER A 482 18.60 5.11 16.81
CA SER A 482 17.95 5.31 18.12
C SER A 482 16.74 6.25 18.08
N LYS A 483 16.62 7.15 17.09
CA LYS A 483 15.53 8.14 16.98
C LYS A 483 15.26 8.55 15.51
N PRO A 484 14.40 7.86 14.74
CA PRO A 484 13.70 6.62 15.06
C PRO A 484 14.49 5.33 14.70
N PRO A 485 14.27 4.21 15.42
CA PRO A 485 14.86 2.91 15.09
C PRO A 485 14.29 2.32 13.79
N ARG A 486 15.12 1.62 13.00
CA ARG A 486 14.77 1.06 11.67
C ARG A 486 15.14 -0.43 11.54
N LEU A 487 14.31 -1.20 10.84
CA LEU A 487 14.60 -2.60 10.48
C LEU A 487 15.60 -2.68 9.32
N VAL A 488 16.69 -3.43 9.51
CA VAL A 488 17.70 -3.73 8.49
C VAL A 488 17.81 -5.24 8.32
N ALA A 489 17.58 -5.74 7.10
CA ALA A 489 17.74 -7.15 6.78
C ALA A 489 19.14 -7.45 6.22
N HIS A 490 19.88 -8.32 6.90
CA HIS A 490 21.13 -8.88 6.41
C HIS A 490 20.87 -10.27 5.85
N VAL A 491 21.06 -10.44 4.55
CA VAL A 491 20.68 -11.67 3.83
C VAL A 491 21.93 -12.27 3.18
N ALA A 492 22.28 -13.49 3.59
CA ALA A 492 23.29 -14.28 2.91
C ALA A 492 22.64 -15.15 1.84
N VAL A 493 23.20 -15.16 0.65
CA VAL A 493 22.56 -15.76 -0.53
C VAL A 493 23.37 -16.97 -1.02
N THR A 494 22.70 -18.02 -1.46
CA THR A 494 23.36 -19.22 -1.99
C THR A 494 23.69 -18.99 -3.44
N ALA A 495 24.95 -18.62 -3.76
CA ALA A 495 25.50 -18.45 -5.12
C ALA A 495 24.42 -18.20 -6.19
N THR A 496 23.75 -17.06 -6.07
CA THR A 496 22.69 -16.67 -6.99
C THR A 496 23.29 -15.82 -8.09
N SER A 497 23.01 -16.14 -9.36
CA SER A 497 23.29 -15.30 -10.53
C SER A 497 22.37 -14.06 -10.60
N THR A 498 21.85 -13.62 -9.46
CA THR A 498 20.83 -12.57 -9.33
C THR A 498 21.45 -11.34 -8.72
N GLU A 499 21.24 -10.21 -9.36
CA GLU A 499 21.75 -8.92 -8.92
C GLU A 499 21.25 -8.49 -7.54
N PRO A 500 22.11 -8.00 -6.62
CA PRO A 500 21.71 -7.58 -5.29
C PRO A 500 20.46 -6.68 -5.20
N ALA A 501 20.33 -5.66 -6.04
CA ALA A 501 19.17 -4.77 -5.99
C ALA A 501 17.86 -5.48 -6.41
N ALA A 502 17.90 -6.29 -7.48
CA ALA A 502 16.75 -7.08 -7.94
C ALA A 502 16.38 -8.19 -6.94
N LEU A 503 17.38 -8.81 -6.30
CA LEU A 503 17.15 -9.78 -5.23
C LEU A 503 16.55 -9.09 -4.00
N ILE A 504 17.03 -7.91 -3.60
CA ILE A 504 16.43 -7.12 -2.53
C ILE A 504 14.97 -6.77 -2.86
N ASP A 505 14.66 -6.33 -4.07
CA ASP A 505 13.27 -6.02 -4.46
C ASP A 505 12.38 -7.27 -4.53
N ALA A 506 12.92 -8.40 -4.99
CA ALA A 506 12.21 -9.68 -4.94
C ALA A 506 11.94 -10.12 -3.49
N LEU A 507 12.94 -10.02 -2.60
CA LEU A 507 12.80 -10.31 -1.17
C LEU A 507 11.84 -9.34 -0.48
N ARG A 508 11.85 -8.06 -0.87
CA ARG A 508 10.92 -7.03 -0.38
C ARG A 508 9.50 -7.33 -0.83
N ARG A 509 9.25 -7.65 -2.10
CA ARG A 509 7.93 -8.09 -2.59
C ARG A 509 7.47 -9.38 -1.93
N HIS A 510 8.38 -10.34 -1.76
CA HIS A 510 8.11 -11.60 -1.05
C HIS A 510 7.68 -11.35 0.40
N CYS A 511 8.34 -10.42 1.09
CA CYS A 511 7.93 -9.95 2.41
C CYS A 511 6.57 -9.24 2.36
N ALA A 512 6.39 -8.25 1.48
CA ALA A 512 5.17 -7.45 1.39
C ALA A 512 3.92 -8.27 1.05
N ALA A 513 4.07 -9.38 0.32
CA ALA A 513 2.96 -10.30 0.04
C ALA A 513 2.48 -11.08 1.29
N GLY A 514 3.34 -11.29 2.29
CA GLY A 514 3.04 -12.15 3.45
C GLY A 514 3.12 -11.49 4.83
N LEU A 515 3.67 -10.28 4.91
CA LEU A 515 3.91 -9.53 6.13
C LEU A 515 3.22 -8.17 6.08
N PRO A 516 2.76 -7.64 7.23
CA PRO A 516 2.31 -6.25 7.33
C PRO A 516 3.40 -5.27 6.91
N ALA A 517 3.00 -4.10 6.37
CA ALA A 517 3.93 -3.09 5.88
C ALA A 517 4.99 -2.66 6.92
N TYR A 518 4.60 -2.53 8.19
CA TYR A 518 5.51 -2.16 9.28
C TYR A 518 6.57 -3.24 9.63
N MET A 519 6.42 -4.47 9.15
CA MET A 519 7.40 -5.55 9.31
C MET A 519 8.36 -5.69 8.12
N VAL A 520 8.10 -5.01 6.99
CA VAL A 520 8.99 -5.07 5.83
C VAL A 520 10.25 -4.26 6.13
N PRO A 521 11.47 -4.85 6.02
CA PRO A 521 12.71 -4.14 6.31
C PRO A 521 12.88 -2.88 5.44
N ALA A 522 13.20 -1.76 6.09
CA ALA A 522 13.41 -0.47 5.43
C ALA A 522 14.77 -0.41 4.70
N ALA A 523 15.78 -1.13 5.21
CA ALA A 523 17.10 -1.24 4.60
C ALA A 523 17.57 -2.69 4.49
N TRP A 524 18.50 -2.94 3.57
CA TRP A 524 18.91 -4.29 3.18
C TRP A 524 20.42 -4.32 2.95
N GLN A 525 21.06 -5.40 3.37
CA GLN A 525 22.48 -5.65 3.12
C GLN A 525 22.70 -7.11 2.76
N LEU A 526 23.30 -7.37 1.60
CA LEU A 526 23.58 -8.73 1.15
C LEU A 526 24.97 -9.19 1.56
N HIS A 527 25.10 -10.50 1.78
CA HIS A 527 26.36 -11.17 2.14
C HIS A 527 26.59 -12.36 1.21
N ASP A 528 27.82 -12.52 0.74
CA ASP A 528 28.11 -13.44 -0.37
C ASP A 528 28.02 -14.94 0.01
N GLN A 529 28.17 -15.31 1.29
CA GLN A 529 28.15 -16.72 1.71
C GLN A 529 27.59 -17.02 3.11
N ARG A 530 27.96 -16.23 4.12
CA ARG A 530 27.58 -16.47 5.53
C ARG A 530 27.47 -15.15 6.27
N LEU A 531 26.58 -15.09 7.25
CA LEU A 531 26.51 -13.93 8.14
C LEU A 531 27.66 -13.98 9.17
N PRO A 532 28.17 -12.82 9.63
CA PRO A 532 29.22 -12.73 10.66
C PRO A 532 28.87 -13.59 11.87
N ARG A 533 29.86 -14.29 12.45
CA ARG A 533 29.67 -15.21 13.58
C ARG A 533 30.41 -14.73 14.83
N SER A 534 29.85 -15.00 16.00
CA SER A 534 30.49 -14.76 17.30
C SER A 534 31.51 -15.86 17.61
N SER A 535 32.29 -15.69 18.68
CA SER A 535 33.22 -16.71 19.19
C SER A 535 32.57 -18.06 19.50
N ASN A 536 31.24 -18.09 19.65
CA ASN A 536 30.44 -19.31 19.86
C ASN A 536 29.77 -19.82 18.56
N ALA A 537 30.25 -19.43 17.37
CA ALA A 537 29.76 -19.84 16.06
C ALA A 537 28.27 -19.53 15.76
N LYS A 538 27.63 -18.62 16.50
CA LYS A 538 26.27 -18.09 16.23
C LYS A 538 26.35 -16.79 15.43
N VAL A 539 25.34 -16.43 14.63
CA VAL A 539 25.31 -15.12 13.93
C VAL A 539 25.47 -13.96 14.91
N ASP A 540 26.47 -13.12 14.69
CA ASP A 540 26.85 -11.97 15.51
C ASP A 540 26.07 -10.72 15.09
N ARG A 541 24.90 -10.57 15.72
CA ARG A 541 23.98 -9.47 15.45
C ARG A 541 24.45 -8.15 16.03
N GLY A 542 25.29 -8.18 17.06
CA GLY A 542 25.90 -6.98 17.61
C GLY A 542 26.89 -6.37 16.63
N ALA A 543 27.65 -7.21 15.92
CA ALA A 543 28.48 -6.77 14.80
C ALA A 543 27.62 -6.25 13.64
N LEU A 544 26.55 -6.95 13.27
CA LEU A 544 25.64 -6.52 12.20
C LEU A 544 24.97 -5.16 12.50
N ALA A 545 24.44 -4.95 13.71
CA ALA A 545 23.83 -3.68 14.10
C ALA A 545 24.82 -2.51 14.09
N LYS A 546 26.11 -2.76 14.35
CA LYS A 546 27.18 -1.75 14.30
C LYS A 546 27.61 -1.38 12.88
N LEU A 547 27.27 -2.17 11.86
CA LEU A 547 27.49 -1.80 10.46
C LEU A 547 26.67 -0.55 10.08
N GLY A 548 25.64 -0.21 10.88
CA GLY A 548 24.85 0.99 10.69
C GLY A 548 23.92 0.90 9.49
N LEU A 549 23.35 2.05 9.10
CA LEU A 549 22.67 2.16 7.81
C LEU A 549 23.75 2.15 6.72
N PRO A 550 23.51 1.51 5.56
CA PRO A 550 24.46 1.52 4.46
C PRO A 550 24.79 2.98 4.08
N ALA A 551 26.08 3.32 4.03
CA ALA A 551 26.52 4.68 3.71
C ALA A 551 26.10 5.03 2.27
N ALA A 552 25.42 6.16 2.09
CA ALA A 552 25.30 6.78 0.78
C ALA A 552 26.71 7.06 0.26
N ALA A 553 27.07 6.50 -0.89
CA ALA A 553 28.38 6.69 -1.49
C ALA A 553 28.60 8.19 -1.76
N SER A 554 29.55 8.77 -1.02
CA SER A 554 29.96 10.16 -1.17
C SER A 554 30.69 10.37 -2.50
N ALA A 555 30.16 11.27 -3.34
CA ALA A 555 30.84 11.77 -4.54
C ALA A 555 31.71 13.00 -4.20
N PRO A 556 32.81 13.25 -4.95
CA PRO A 556 33.92 14.09 -4.49
C PRO A 556 33.66 15.59 -4.66
N ALA A 557 34.21 16.36 -3.71
CA ALA A 557 34.25 17.81 -3.76
C ALA A 557 35.17 18.31 -4.88
N SER A 558 34.68 19.25 -5.70
CA SER A 558 35.50 20.06 -6.62
C SER A 558 34.95 21.48 -6.72
N ARG A 559 35.84 22.45 -6.53
CA ARG A 559 35.63 23.91 -6.50
C ARG A 559 35.67 24.49 -7.91
N SER A 560 34.87 25.51 -8.18
CA SER A 560 35.33 26.89 -8.44
C SER A 560 34.25 27.69 -9.17
N ALA A 561 33.89 28.82 -8.55
CA ALA A 561 33.01 29.84 -9.08
C ALA A 561 33.55 30.51 -10.35
N THR A 562 32.66 30.88 -11.27
CA THR A 562 32.77 32.12 -12.04
C THR A 562 31.40 32.77 -12.10
N ALA A 563 31.34 34.00 -11.58
CA ALA A 563 30.14 34.83 -11.49
C ALA A 563 29.98 35.68 -12.75
N THR A 564 28.74 35.94 -13.16
CA THR A 564 28.30 37.10 -13.94
C THR A 564 26.86 37.44 -13.52
N PRO A 565 26.41 38.69 -13.64
CA PRO A 565 25.65 39.37 -12.59
C PRO A 565 24.14 39.21 -12.75
N ALA A 566 23.46 39.01 -11.60
CA ALA A 566 22.02 38.93 -11.49
C ALA A 566 21.33 40.26 -11.84
N THR A 567 20.31 40.17 -12.70
CA THR A 567 19.21 41.14 -12.76
C THR A 567 18.31 40.97 -11.54
N THR A 568 17.68 42.06 -11.12
CA THR A 568 16.99 42.32 -9.84
C THR A 568 15.84 41.38 -9.43
N GLY A 569 15.56 40.30 -10.16
CA GLY A 569 14.63 39.23 -9.75
C GLY A 569 15.31 38.01 -9.09
N ASP A 570 16.62 37.82 -9.30
CA ASP A 570 17.36 36.65 -8.81
C ASP A 570 17.79 36.79 -7.34
N SER A 571 17.85 38.01 -6.79
CA SER A 571 18.24 38.22 -5.39
C SER A 571 17.20 37.72 -4.39
N ASP A 572 15.92 37.77 -4.74
CA ASP A 572 14.82 37.38 -3.85
C ASP A 572 14.66 35.85 -3.80
N ARG A 573 14.84 35.15 -4.93
CA ARG A 573 14.85 33.67 -4.97
C ARG A 573 16.10 33.09 -4.31
N ALA A 574 17.26 33.72 -4.45
CA ALA A 574 18.48 33.32 -3.74
C ALA A 574 18.35 33.51 -2.21
N ALA A 575 17.78 34.63 -1.78
CA ALA A 575 17.52 34.88 -0.36
C ALA A 575 16.45 33.92 0.23
N LEU A 576 15.40 33.63 -0.55
CA LEU A 576 14.38 32.65 -0.18
C LEU A 576 14.98 31.23 -0.08
N LEU A 577 15.85 30.85 -1.02
CA LEU A 577 16.56 29.57 -0.98
C LEU A 577 17.46 29.45 0.25
N GLU A 578 18.25 30.48 0.57
CA GLU A 578 19.06 30.47 1.79
C GLU A 578 18.19 30.33 3.05
N ARG A 579 17.00 30.93 3.04
CA ARG A 579 16.05 30.84 4.15
C ARG A 579 15.41 29.46 4.26
N VAL A 580 14.99 28.86 3.14
CA VAL A 580 14.45 27.50 3.10
C VAL A 580 15.50 26.47 3.53
N VAL A 581 16.76 26.62 3.09
CA VAL A 581 17.89 25.77 3.50
C VAL A 581 18.21 25.95 4.99
N ALA A 582 18.11 27.17 5.52
CA ALA A 582 18.31 27.43 6.95
C ALA A 582 17.24 26.75 7.81
N GLU A 583 15.96 26.88 7.43
CA GLU A 583 14.86 26.24 8.16
C GLU A 583 14.90 24.71 8.04
N ALA A 584 15.32 24.18 6.89
CA ALA A 584 15.53 22.74 6.71
C ALA A 584 16.70 22.20 7.52
N ALA A 585 17.81 22.95 7.62
CA ALA A 585 18.95 22.58 8.45
C ALA A 585 18.54 22.43 9.91
N GLU A 586 17.73 23.37 10.40
CA GLU A 586 17.20 23.30 11.76
C GLU A 586 16.11 22.24 11.95
N ALA A 587 15.22 22.04 10.97
CA ALA A 587 14.19 20.98 11.01
C ALA A 587 14.81 19.57 11.09
N LEU A 588 15.94 19.38 10.42
CA LEU A 588 16.59 18.08 10.24
C LEU A 588 17.78 17.85 11.18
N GLY A 589 18.17 18.85 11.97
CA GLY A 589 19.33 18.77 12.86
C GLY A 589 20.67 18.61 12.11
N LEU A 590 20.74 19.11 10.87
CA LEU A 590 21.90 19.04 9.99
C LEU A 590 22.55 20.44 9.89
N SER A 591 23.85 20.50 9.59
CA SER A 591 24.47 21.78 9.25
C SER A 591 24.10 22.19 7.83
N ARG A 592 24.02 23.50 7.54
CA ARG A 592 23.64 24.01 6.21
C ARG A 592 24.50 23.46 5.07
N GLY A 593 25.78 23.17 5.33
CA GLY A 593 26.70 22.59 4.34
C GLY A 593 26.53 21.09 4.09
N GLN A 594 25.66 20.41 4.85
CA GLN A 594 25.30 19.01 4.66
C GLN A 594 23.98 18.83 3.89
N LEU A 595 23.28 19.93 3.60
CA LEU A 595 22.04 19.90 2.82
C LEU A 595 22.36 20.27 1.37
N ASP A 596 22.18 19.29 0.50
CA ASP A 596 22.12 19.53 -0.94
C ASP A 596 20.69 19.98 -1.30
N PRO A 597 20.47 21.21 -1.82
CA PRO A 597 19.15 21.70 -2.17
C PRO A 597 18.41 20.89 -3.24
N ASP A 598 19.15 20.06 -3.99
CA ASP A 598 18.66 19.20 -5.07
C ASP A 598 18.49 17.74 -4.63
N ALA A 599 18.95 17.38 -3.43
CA ALA A 599 18.71 16.06 -2.86
C ALA A 599 17.26 15.91 -2.40
N THR A 600 16.69 14.73 -2.69
CA THR A 600 15.32 14.41 -2.26
C THR A 600 15.24 14.32 -0.74
N PHE A 601 14.11 14.74 -0.17
CA PHE A 601 13.86 14.62 1.27
C PHE A 601 14.03 13.17 1.77
N ALA A 602 13.64 12.17 0.97
CA ALA A 602 13.87 10.75 1.29
C ALA A 602 15.38 10.41 1.41
N SER A 603 16.22 10.92 0.51
CA SER A 603 17.68 10.70 0.53
C SER A 603 18.40 11.44 1.66
N LEU A 604 17.83 12.55 2.13
CA LEU A 604 18.26 13.30 3.31
C LEU A 604 17.76 12.69 4.63
N GLY A 605 17.01 11.57 4.54
CA GLY A 605 16.51 10.83 5.70
C GLY A 605 15.26 11.43 6.33
N VAL A 606 14.55 12.32 5.62
CA VAL A 606 13.28 12.93 6.04
C VAL A 606 12.18 11.87 5.99
N ASP A 607 11.58 11.60 7.14
CA ASP A 607 10.38 10.77 7.28
C ASP A 607 9.12 11.66 7.37
N SER A 608 7.96 11.02 7.55
CA SER A 608 6.67 11.72 7.60
C SER A 608 6.55 12.75 8.72
N VAL A 609 7.30 12.59 9.81
CA VAL A 609 7.30 13.54 10.93
C VAL A 609 8.26 14.71 10.63
N ALA A 610 9.42 14.41 10.05
CA ALA A 610 10.39 15.43 9.63
C ALA A 610 9.85 16.30 8.47
N ALA A 611 9.06 15.72 7.56
CA ALA A 611 8.35 16.44 6.49
C ALA A 611 7.34 17.47 7.05
N LEU A 612 6.58 17.07 8.08
CA LEU A 612 5.64 17.97 8.76
C LEU A 612 6.35 19.07 9.54
N ARG A 613 7.46 18.75 10.24
CA ARG A 613 8.29 19.76 10.93
C ARG A 613 8.88 20.79 9.97
N LEU A 614 9.37 20.33 8.82
CA LEU A 614 9.89 21.21 7.76
C LEU A 614 8.79 22.18 7.26
N ARG A 615 7.60 21.66 6.95
CA ARG A 615 6.43 22.45 6.55
C ARG A 615 6.11 23.53 7.60
N SER A 616 5.93 23.15 8.86
CA SER A 616 5.50 24.10 9.90
C SER A 616 6.53 25.21 10.15
N ARG A 617 7.83 24.88 10.09
CA ARG A 617 8.90 25.87 10.18
C ARG A 617 8.93 26.84 9.00
N LEU A 618 8.76 26.34 7.78
CA LEU A 618 8.68 27.17 6.57
C LEU A 618 7.45 28.09 6.60
N GLN A 619 6.30 27.56 7.04
CA GLN A 619 5.07 28.34 7.24
C GLN A 619 5.30 29.49 8.23
N ARG A 620 6.00 29.23 9.34
CA ARG A 620 6.34 30.25 10.35
C ARG A 620 7.36 31.29 9.84
N ALA A 621 8.41 30.85 9.14
CA ALA A 621 9.44 31.75 8.62
C ALA A 621 8.90 32.68 7.53
N LEU A 622 7.93 32.21 6.74
CA LEU A 622 7.40 32.89 5.57
C LEU A 622 6.04 33.55 5.84
N GLY A 623 5.40 33.27 6.97
CA GLY A 623 4.16 33.92 7.40
C GLY A 623 2.92 33.55 6.57
N ARG A 624 2.90 32.39 5.90
CA ARG A 624 1.77 31.93 5.08
C ARG A 624 1.51 30.42 5.23
N PRO A 625 0.24 29.97 5.10
CA PRO A 625 -0.11 28.55 5.20
C PRO A 625 0.53 27.74 4.06
N LEU A 626 1.06 26.56 4.38
CA LEU A 626 1.63 25.62 3.41
C LEU A 626 0.89 24.28 3.51
N PRO A 627 0.73 23.50 2.43
CA PRO A 627 0.00 22.22 2.45
C PRO A 627 0.72 21.12 3.25
N ALA A 628 -0.03 20.20 3.87
CA ALA A 628 0.49 19.07 4.66
C ALA A 628 1.42 18.14 3.86
N THR A 629 1.19 18.10 2.55
CA THR A 629 1.89 17.32 1.56
C THR A 629 3.11 18.04 0.96
N LEU A 630 3.46 19.26 1.40
CA LEU A 630 4.52 20.10 0.81
C LEU A 630 5.82 19.35 0.48
N ALA A 631 6.34 18.53 1.40
CA ALA A 631 7.59 17.79 1.19
C ALA A 631 7.43 16.52 0.34
N TYR A 632 6.20 16.08 0.11
CA TYR A 632 5.85 14.99 -0.80
C TYR A 632 5.57 15.50 -2.22
N ASP A 633 4.89 16.64 -2.32
CA ASP A 633 4.54 17.29 -3.59
C ASP A 633 5.75 18.03 -4.20
N HIS A 634 6.65 18.52 -3.34
CA HIS A 634 7.87 19.21 -3.75
C HIS A 634 9.07 18.53 -3.08
N PRO A 635 9.62 17.46 -3.67
CA PRO A 635 10.50 16.52 -3.00
C PRO A 635 11.92 17.05 -2.69
N THR A 636 12.27 18.28 -3.10
CA THR A 636 13.56 18.93 -2.83
C THR A 636 13.39 20.35 -2.27
N LEU A 637 14.44 20.87 -1.63
CA LEU A 637 14.44 22.25 -1.12
C LEU A 637 14.29 23.27 -2.27
N ARG A 638 14.81 22.96 -3.46
CA ARG A 638 14.66 23.82 -4.64
C ARG A 638 13.22 23.87 -5.17
N THR A 639 12.53 22.72 -5.21
CA THR A 639 11.11 22.69 -5.63
C THR A 639 10.20 23.39 -4.62
N VAL A 640 10.54 23.33 -3.32
CA VAL A 640 9.84 24.09 -2.28
C VAL A 640 10.04 25.60 -2.47
N VAL A 641 11.26 26.06 -2.79
CA VAL A 641 11.50 27.48 -3.09
C VAL A 641 10.73 27.95 -4.32
N ALA A 642 10.59 27.10 -5.34
CA ALA A 642 9.81 27.41 -6.52
C ALA A 642 8.33 27.62 -6.20
N PHE A 643 7.71 26.65 -5.50
CA PHE A 643 6.35 26.77 -4.99
C PHE A 643 6.14 28.05 -4.16
N LEU A 644 7.13 28.39 -3.33
CA LEU A 644 7.08 29.56 -2.47
C LEU A 644 7.25 30.88 -3.24
N ALA A 645 8.00 30.91 -4.34
CA ALA A 645 8.21 32.12 -5.11
C ALA A 645 6.99 32.50 -5.97
N ASP A 646 6.12 31.53 -6.29
CA ASP A 646 5.02 31.72 -7.24
C ASP A 646 3.66 32.06 -6.56
N GLY A 647 3.59 32.04 -5.22
CA GLY A 647 2.34 32.14 -4.44
C GLY A 647 2.00 33.52 -3.84
N ASP A 648 1.70 34.54 -4.66
CA ASP A 648 1.13 35.85 -4.22
C ASP A 648 -0.27 36.16 -4.80
N HIS A 649 -1.05 35.12 -5.15
CA HIS A 649 -2.43 35.26 -5.62
C HIS A 649 -3.37 34.34 -4.83
N GLY A 650 -3.82 34.81 -3.65
CA GLY A 650 -4.68 33.99 -2.79
C GLY A 650 -5.35 34.71 -1.62
N GLU A 651 -5.68 36.00 -1.73
CA GLU A 651 -6.64 36.65 -0.82
C GLU A 651 -7.97 36.91 -1.56
N GLN A 652 -8.98 36.06 -1.39
CA GLN A 652 -10.39 36.50 -1.45
C GLN A 652 -11.26 35.72 -0.44
N ARG A 653 -11.59 36.44 0.64
CA ARG A 653 -12.83 36.48 1.43
C ARG A 653 -13.82 35.31 1.28
N GLY A 654 -14.04 34.61 2.40
CA GLY A 654 -15.12 33.63 2.54
C GLY A 654 -16.53 34.25 2.65
N PRO A 655 -17.59 33.41 2.69
CA PRO A 655 -18.90 33.85 3.15
C PRO A 655 -19.45 33.04 4.33
N GLU A 656 -20.11 33.77 5.24
CA GLU A 656 -21.02 33.26 6.26
C GLU A 656 -22.27 32.61 5.62
N SER A 657 -22.77 31.56 6.31
CA SER A 657 -24.18 31.18 6.52
C SER A 657 -25.25 31.68 5.51
N ALA A 658 -25.77 30.75 4.68
CA ALA A 658 -27.15 30.24 4.73
C ALA A 658 -27.65 29.75 3.35
N SER A 659 -28.13 28.50 3.32
CA SER A 659 -29.21 27.96 2.47
C SER A 659 -29.41 28.56 1.07
N ALA A 660 -28.92 27.88 0.04
CA ALA A 660 -29.66 27.67 -1.21
C ALA A 660 -29.03 26.52 -2.00
N ALA A 661 -29.84 25.54 -2.41
CA ALA A 661 -29.48 24.67 -3.52
C ALA A 661 -29.16 25.54 -4.75
N VAL A 662 -28.03 25.27 -5.40
CA VAL A 662 -27.67 25.88 -6.69
C VAL A 662 -27.26 24.76 -7.64
N PRO A 663 -27.71 24.82 -8.91
CA PRO A 663 -27.89 23.68 -9.79
C PRO A 663 -26.60 23.29 -10.49
N VAL A 664 -26.50 22.00 -10.86
CA VAL A 664 -25.58 21.53 -11.89
C VAL A 664 -25.84 22.37 -13.14
N THR A 665 -24.84 23.15 -13.55
CA THR A 665 -24.92 23.93 -14.78
C THR A 665 -24.98 22.98 -15.96
N ALA A 666 -25.80 23.29 -16.95
CA ALA A 666 -25.93 22.55 -18.21
C ALA A 666 -24.60 22.39 -18.98
N ASP A 667 -23.55 23.14 -18.61
CA ASP A 667 -22.20 23.01 -19.17
C ASP A 667 -21.42 21.78 -18.65
N ALA A 668 -21.73 21.24 -17.47
CA ALA A 668 -21.08 20.04 -16.95
C ALA A 668 -21.63 18.75 -17.59
N GLU A 669 -22.94 18.73 -17.89
CA GLU A 669 -23.57 17.64 -18.65
C GLU A 669 -23.15 17.64 -20.13
N ALA A 670 -22.85 18.81 -20.72
CA ALA A 670 -22.35 18.91 -22.09
C ALA A 670 -20.89 18.45 -22.26
N LYS A 671 -20.07 18.50 -21.19
CA LYS A 671 -18.64 18.10 -21.21
C LYS A 671 -18.41 16.60 -21.06
N ALA A 672 -19.33 15.87 -20.42
CA ALA A 672 -19.16 14.43 -20.17
C ALA A 672 -19.33 13.55 -21.43
N ASP A 673 -20.04 14.04 -22.45
CA ASP A 673 -20.41 13.28 -23.66
C ASP A 673 -19.74 13.82 -24.96
N GLU A 674 -18.77 14.75 -24.87
CA GLU A 674 -18.12 15.26 -26.08
C GLU A 674 -17.08 14.28 -26.68
N PRO A 675 -16.91 14.26 -28.02
CA PRO A 675 -15.89 13.45 -28.68
C PRO A 675 -14.47 13.86 -28.27
N ILE A 676 -13.56 12.89 -28.22
CA ILE A 676 -12.13 13.13 -28.03
C ILE A 676 -11.47 13.27 -29.39
N ALA A 677 -10.74 14.38 -29.60
CA ALA A 677 -9.97 14.62 -30.80
C ALA A 677 -8.61 13.92 -30.72
N ILE A 678 -8.23 13.23 -31.80
CA ILE A 678 -6.83 12.86 -32.06
C ILE A 678 -6.19 14.06 -32.75
N VAL A 679 -5.28 14.73 -32.05
CA VAL A 679 -4.65 15.97 -32.54
C VAL A 679 -3.27 15.74 -33.15
N ALA A 680 -2.59 14.65 -32.77
CA ALA A 680 -1.34 14.24 -33.40
C ALA A 680 -1.13 12.73 -33.30
N MET A 681 -0.25 12.20 -34.14
CA MET A 681 0.19 10.81 -34.10
C MET A 681 1.61 10.69 -34.64
N ALA A 682 2.39 9.77 -34.08
CA ALA A 682 3.72 9.41 -34.58
C ALA A 682 3.96 7.89 -34.39
N CYS A 683 4.83 7.32 -35.21
CA CYS A 683 5.10 5.89 -35.17
C CYS A 683 6.48 5.50 -35.70
N ARG A 684 6.94 4.31 -35.29
CA ARG A 684 8.04 3.57 -35.92
C ARG A 684 7.55 2.16 -36.21
N LEU A 685 7.52 1.78 -37.49
CA LEU A 685 7.03 0.47 -37.96
C LEU A 685 8.08 -0.20 -38.89
N PRO A 686 8.00 -1.53 -39.10
CA PRO A 686 8.99 -2.28 -39.86
C PRO A 686 9.28 -1.74 -41.27
N GLN A 687 10.42 -2.13 -41.82
CA GLN A 687 10.87 -1.74 -43.17
C GLN A 687 10.99 -0.21 -43.38
N GLY A 688 11.51 0.49 -42.37
CA GLY A 688 11.87 1.90 -42.47
C GLY A 688 10.68 2.86 -42.46
N VAL A 689 9.51 2.40 -42.01
CA VAL A 689 8.36 3.27 -41.79
C VAL A 689 8.62 4.11 -40.54
N ALA A 690 9.13 5.32 -40.76
CA ALA A 690 9.57 6.21 -39.70
C ALA A 690 8.48 7.18 -39.23
N ASP A 691 7.35 7.30 -39.92
CA ASP A 691 6.31 8.27 -39.63
C ASP A 691 4.95 7.84 -40.22
N PRO A 692 3.83 8.49 -39.83
CA PRO A 692 2.50 8.20 -40.37
C PRO A 692 2.41 8.34 -41.90
N GLU A 693 3.13 9.28 -42.51
CA GLU A 693 3.12 9.49 -43.96
C GLU A 693 3.82 8.34 -44.71
N ALA A 694 4.94 7.83 -44.18
CA ALA A 694 5.61 6.62 -44.67
C ALA A 694 4.76 5.37 -44.43
N PHE A 695 4.00 5.33 -43.33
CA PHE A 695 3.07 4.25 -43.06
C PHE A 695 1.95 4.22 -44.10
N TRP A 696 1.34 5.37 -44.39
CA TRP A 696 0.35 5.50 -45.45
C TRP A 696 0.87 5.03 -46.81
N ARG A 697 2.08 5.47 -47.20
CA ARG A 697 2.72 5.01 -48.45
C ARG A 697 2.90 3.49 -48.47
N ALA A 698 3.34 2.88 -47.38
CA ALA A 698 3.50 1.44 -47.30
C ALA A 698 2.17 0.69 -47.47
N LEU A 699 1.10 1.20 -46.85
CA LEU A 699 -0.24 0.63 -46.94
C LEU A 699 -0.78 0.71 -48.37
N ILE A 700 -0.71 1.87 -49.02
CA ILE A 700 -1.32 2.08 -50.34
C ILE A 700 -0.54 1.41 -51.48
N GLU A 701 0.78 1.30 -51.33
CA GLU A 701 1.64 0.55 -52.26
C GLU A 701 1.49 -0.98 -52.10
N GLY A 702 0.73 -1.44 -51.10
CA GLY A 702 0.55 -2.86 -50.81
C GLY A 702 1.86 -3.54 -50.35
N ARG A 703 2.70 -2.81 -49.61
CA ARG A 703 4.00 -3.30 -49.16
C ARG A 703 3.81 -4.30 -48.01
N ASP A 704 4.37 -5.49 -48.19
CA ASP A 704 4.53 -6.51 -47.14
C ASP A 704 5.85 -6.27 -46.43
N THR A 705 5.82 -5.96 -45.14
CA THR A 705 7.01 -5.63 -44.36
C THR A 705 7.68 -6.85 -43.72
N THR A 706 7.19 -8.06 -43.99
CA THR A 706 7.70 -9.31 -43.42
C THR A 706 9.05 -9.68 -44.04
N THR A 707 10.10 -9.67 -43.23
CA THR A 707 11.44 -10.12 -43.64
C THR A 707 11.84 -11.42 -42.95
N GLU A 708 12.98 -11.97 -43.34
CA GLU A 708 13.66 -12.96 -42.48
C GLU A 708 14.12 -12.29 -41.17
N VAL A 709 14.20 -13.05 -40.08
CA VAL A 709 14.76 -12.58 -38.81
C VAL A 709 16.17 -12.01 -39.05
N PRO A 710 16.43 -10.73 -38.70
CA PRO A 710 17.76 -10.16 -38.85
C PRO A 710 18.79 -10.89 -37.98
N ARG A 711 19.98 -11.15 -38.52
CA ARG A 711 21.09 -11.78 -37.77
C ARG A 711 21.52 -10.98 -36.54
N SER A 712 21.23 -9.68 -36.50
CA SER A 712 21.47 -8.81 -35.35
C SER A 712 20.49 -9.05 -34.19
N ARG A 713 19.40 -9.82 -34.39
CA ARG A 713 18.43 -10.17 -33.36
C ARG A 713 18.81 -11.50 -32.69
N TRP A 714 18.78 -12.59 -33.44
CA TRP A 714 19.25 -13.91 -33.00
C TRP A 714 19.59 -14.79 -34.20
N ASP A 715 20.33 -15.88 -33.95
CA ASP A 715 20.63 -16.87 -34.96
C ASP A 715 19.42 -17.77 -35.23
N ILE A 716 18.62 -17.41 -36.24
CA ILE A 716 17.44 -18.18 -36.64
C ILE A 716 17.81 -19.54 -37.23
N ASP A 717 19.00 -19.71 -37.81
CA ASP A 717 19.46 -20.99 -38.38
C ASP A 717 19.71 -22.01 -37.26
N ALA A 718 20.20 -21.56 -36.10
CA ALA A 718 20.49 -22.42 -34.96
C ALA A 718 19.24 -23.04 -34.31
N ILE A 719 18.07 -22.41 -34.48
CA ILE A 719 16.81 -22.83 -33.83
C ILE A 719 15.74 -23.25 -34.84
N TYR A 720 16.04 -23.31 -36.13
CA TYR A 720 15.03 -23.62 -37.14
C TYR A 720 14.76 -25.12 -37.25
N ASP A 721 13.49 -25.51 -37.10
CA ASP A 721 13.01 -26.87 -37.38
C ASP A 721 11.70 -26.81 -38.21
N PRO A 722 11.71 -27.19 -39.49
CA PRO A 722 10.51 -27.14 -40.33
C PRO A 722 9.37 -28.07 -39.85
N SER A 723 9.68 -29.09 -39.04
CA SER A 723 8.68 -30.03 -38.52
C SER A 723 7.82 -29.39 -37.41
N GLY A 724 8.41 -28.49 -36.62
CA GLY A 724 7.78 -27.90 -35.44
C GLY A 724 7.69 -28.85 -34.23
N GLU A 725 8.32 -30.01 -34.29
CA GLU A 725 8.23 -31.03 -33.24
C GLU A 725 9.36 -30.92 -32.20
N ALA A 726 10.54 -30.39 -32.58
CA ALA A 726 11.68 -30.28 -31.68
C ALA A 726 11.45 -29.21 -30.59
N PRO A 727 11.63 -29.53 -29.30
CA PRO A 727 11.62 -28.53 -28.23
C PRO A 727 12.70 -27.46 -28.44
N GLY A 728 12.40 -26.21 -28.11
CA GLY A 728 13.35 -25.10 -28.24
C GLY A 728 13.58 -24.62 -29.67
N SER A 729 12.77 -25.07 -30.64
CA SER A 729 12.90 -24.71 -32.05
C SER A 729 11.72 -23.87 -32.56
N SER A 730 11.92 -23.17 -33.67
CA SER A 730 10.89 -22.46 -34.41
C SER A 730 10.77 -23.00 -35.84
N TYR A 731 9.55 -23.24 -36.31
CA TYR A 731 9.31 -23.57 -37.73
C TYR A 731 9.11 -22.32 -38.60
N CYS A 732 9.06 -21.13 -37.99
CA CYS A 732 8.92 -19.86 -38.69
C CYS A 732 10.21 -19.06 -38.59
N ARG A 733 10.65 -18.50 -39.72
CA ARG A 733 11.90 -17.71 -39.84
C ARG A 733 11.64 -16.23 -40.16
N ARG A 734 10.39 -15.80 -40.16
CA ARG A 734 9.97 -14.53 -40.76
C ARG A 734 9.07 -13.73 -39.84
N GLY A 735 9.23 -12.42 -39.86
CA GLY A 735 8.45 -11.46 -39.07
C GLY A 735 8.72 -10.02 -39.49
N GLY A 736 8.06 -9.06 -38.83
CA GLY A 736 8.29 -7.63 -39.04
C GLY A 736 9.29 -7.08 -38.02
N PHE A 737 10.38 -6.48 -38.50
CA PHE A 737 11.43 -5.94 -37.63
C PHE A 737 11.75 -4.47 -37.95
N LEU A 738 11.96 -3.69 -36.90
CA LEU A 738 12.51 -2.34 -36.94
C LEU A 738 14.01 -2.38 -37.24
N GLY A 739 14.52 -1.26 -37.75
CA GLY A 739 15.92 -1.08 -38.12
C GLY A 739 16.85 -0.96 -36.91
N ASP A 740 17.82 -0.04 -37.00
CA ASP A 740 18.79 0.23 -35.94
C ASP A 740 18.09 0.52 -34.58
N LEU A 741 18.22 -0.41 -33.63
CA LEU A 741 17.72 -0.27 -32.26
C LEU A 741 18.79 0.28 -31.29
N ALA A 742 20.04 0.42 -31.75
CA ALA A 742 21.14 0.88 -30.91
C ALA A 742 21.22 2.41 -30.87
N GLY A 743 20.78 3.08 -31.94
CA GLY A 743 20.73 4.54 -32.02
C GLY A 743 19.76 5.18 -31.03
N PHE A 744 20.22 6.20 -30.30
CA PHE A 744 19.41 7.06 -29.43
C PHE A 744 20.21 8.32 -29.06
N ASP A 745 19.62 9.50 -29.23
CA ASP A 745 20.24 10.77 -28.80
C ASP A 745 20.03 11.00 -27.30
N ALA A 746 20.82 10.30 -26.49
CA ALA A 746 20.73 10.38 -25.05
C ALA A 746 20.97 11.80 -24.50
N ALA A 747 21.88 12.56 -25.13
CA ALA A 747 22.22 13.91 -24.68
C ALA A 747 21.04 14.88 -24.89
N PHE A 748 20.30 14.73 -25.99
CA PHE A 748 19.11 15.52 -26.26
C PHE A 748 18.02 15.35 -25.18
N PHE A 749 17.84 14.13 -24.67
CA PHE A 749 16.90 13.81 -23.60
C PHE A 749 17.49 13.96 -22.19
N GLU A 750 18.69 14.53 -22.05
CA GLU A 750 19.39 14.73 -20.77
C GLU A 750 19.69 13.40 -20.03
N ILE A 751 19.85 12.31 -20.78
CA ILE A 751 20.17 10.97 -20.28
C ILE A 751 21.67 10.72 -20.42
N ALA A 752 22.31 10.32 -19.32
CA ALA A 752 23.74 10.01 -19.35
C ALA A 752 24.03 8.84 -20.30
N ALA A 753 25.14 8.90 -21.03
CA ALA A 753 25.54 7.84 -21.97
C ALA A 753 25.66 6.45 -21.32
N ARG A 754 25.92 6.39 -20.01
CA ARG A 754 25.90 5.16 -19.22
C ARG A 754 24.49 4.62 -19.04
N GLU A 755 23.56 5.46 -18.59
CA GLU A 755 22.15 5.10 -18.44
C GLU A 755 21.54 4.68 -19.78
N ALA A 756 21.83 5.41 -20.85
CA ALA A 756 21.32 5.15 -22.19
C ALA A 756 21.60 3.72 -22.69
N ARG A 757 22.73 3.10 -22.32
CA ARG A 757 23.05 1.71 -22.68
C ARG A 757 22.11 0.69 -22.03
N SER A 758 21.63 1.01 -20.83
CA SER A 758 20.80 0.15 -20.01
C SER A 758 19.30 0.41 -20.19
N LEU A 759 18.95 1.48 -20.93
CA LEU A 759 17.57 1.74 -21.34
C LEU A 759 17.11 0.71 -22.37
N ASP A 760 15.96 0.10 -22.15
CA ASP A 760 15.27 -0.71 -23.15
C ASP A 760 15.04 0.15 -24.40
N PRO A 761 15.42 -0.34 -25.61
CA PRO A 761 15.18 0.40 -26.84
C PRO A 761 13.71 0.80 -27.04
N GLN A 762 12.75 0.09 -26.43
CA GLN A 762 11.34 0.49 -26.40
C GLN A 762 11.15 1.86 -25.71
N GLN A 763 11.81 2.10 -24.58
CA GLN A 763 11.73 3.39 -23.86
C GLN A 763 12.41 4.51 -24.64
N ARG A 764 13.53 4.20 -25.32
CA ARG A 764 14.26 5.16 -26.18
C ARG A 764 13.37 5.61 -27.34
N LEU A 765 12.75 4.66 -28.03
CA LEU A 765 11.82 4.95 -29.13
C LEU A 765 10.58 5.68 -28.64
N LEU A 766 10.06 5.36 -27.45
CA LEU A 766 8.93 6.09 -26.87
C LEU A 766 9.27 7.56 -26.60
N LEU A 767 10.49 7.87 -26.15
CA LEU A 767 10.93 9.26 -25.95
C LEU A 767 11.00 10.02 -27.28
N GLU A 768 11.57 9.42 -28.32
CA GLU A 768 11.65 10.01 -29.66
C GLU A 768 10.26 10.21 -30.27
N VAL A 769 9.42 9.18 -30.23
CA VAL A 769 8.05 9.21 -30.78
C VAL A 769 7.17 10.16 -29.95
N GLY A 770 7.36 10.23 -28.63
CA GLY A 770 6.64 11.16 -27.75
C GLY A 770 6.97 12.61 -28.08
N TRP A 771 8.26 12.93 -28.24
CA TRP A 771 8.71 14.24 -28.69
C TRP A 771 8.10 14.61 -30.05
N GLU A 772 8.21 13.72 -31.03
CA GLU A 772 7.66 13.94 -32.39
C GLU A 772 6.14 14.13 -32.36
N THR A 773 5.43 13.40 -31.49
CA THR A 773 3.97 13.51 -31.38
C THR A 773 3.56 14.91 -30.91
N PHE A 774 4.26 15.48 -29.92
CA PHE A 774 4.03 16.85 -29.48
C PHE A 774 4.38 17.89 -30.56
N GLU A 775 5.52 17.72 -31.24
CA GLU A 775 5.91 18.65 -32.33
C GLU A 775 4.88 18.66 -33.47
N ARG A 776 4.33 17.50 -33.82
CA ARG A 776 3.27 17.37 -34.84
C ARG A 776 1.96 18.07 -34.43
N ALA A 777 1.70 18.21 -33.14
CA ALA A 777 0.59 19.02 -32.63
C ALA A 777 0.88 20.53 -32.63
N GLY A 778 2.10 20.95 -32.97
CA GLY A 778 2.57 22.33 -32.85
C GLY A 778 2.95 22.72 -31.41
N LEU A 779 3.08 21.74 -30.52
CA LEU A 779 3.45 21.94 -29.12
C LEU A 779 4.95 21.82 -28.93
N ARG A 780 5.52 22.72 -28.12
CA ARG A 780 6.93 22.66 -27.71
C ARG A 780 7.02 21.78 -26.47
N PRO A 781 7.65 20.58 -26.51
CA PRO A 781 7.63 19.65 -25.38
C PRO A 781 8.14 20.25 -24.07
N ARG A 782 9.13 21.15 -24.14
CA ARG A 782 9.70 21.84 -22.97
C ARG A 782 8.74 22.82 -22.29
N GLU A 783 7.71 23.28 -22.99
CA GLU A 783 6.70 24.19 -22.43
C GLU A 783 5.51 23.46 -21.81
N LEU A 784 5.48 22.13 -21.92
CA LEU A 784 4.49 21.28 -21.26
C LEU A 784 4.91 20.93 -19.83
N ALA A 785 6.10 21.34 -19.40
CA ALA A 785 6.56 21.13 -18.03
C ALA A 785 5.64 21.84 -17.03
N GLY A 786 5.17 21.12 -16.00
CA GLY A 786 4.21 21.62 -15.02
C GLY A 786 2.75 21.60 -15.48
N THR A 787 2.44 20.99 -16.62
CA THR A 787 1.07 20.88 -17.13
C THR A 787 0.49 19.49 -16.91
N GLU A 788 -0.84 19.42 -16.74
CA GLU A 788 -1.59 18.18 -16.49
C GLU A 788 -1.76 17.34 -17.78
N VAL A 789 -0.65 16.94 -18.40
CA VAL A 789 -0.65 16.01 -19.54
C VAL A 789 -0.55 14.58 -19.02
N GLY A 790 -1.55 13.76 -19.32
CA GLY A 790 -1.52 12.33 -19.01
C GLY A 790 -0.67 11.51 -19.99
N VAL A 791 -0.07 10.43 -19.52
CA VAL A 791 0.79 9.52 -20.30
C VAL A 791 0.33 8.07 -20.12
N TYR A 792 -0.09 7.42 -21.20
CA TYR A 792 -0.66 6.07 -21.17
C TYR A 792 0.05 5.17 -22.20
N VAL A 793 0.88 4.24 -21.74
CA VAL A 793 1.76 3.43 -22.61
C VAL A 793 1.46 1.94 -22.50
N GLY A 794 1.21 1.28 -23.62
CA GLY A 794 1.01 -0.16 -23.72
C GLY A 794 2.34 -0.88 -23.96
N LEU A 795 2.73 -1.78 -23.07
CA LEU A 795 3.98 -2.57 -23.13
C LEU A 795 3.72 -3.98 -22.59
N SER A 796 4.32 -5.01 -23.18
CA SER A 796 4.17 -6.42 -22.74
C SER A 796 5.45 -7.27 -22.75
N THR A 797 6.54 -6.79 -23.37
CA THR A 797 7.76 -7.59 -23.57
C THR A 797 8.96 -6.93 -22.90
N GLU A 798 9.57 -7.61 -21.91
CA GLU A 798 10.78 -7.15 -21.19
C GLU A 798 12.02 -7.96 -21.61
N GLU A 799 12.30 -8.08 -22.89
CA GLU A 799 13.35 -9.01 -23.36
C GLU A 799 14.77 -8.44 -23.27
N TYR A 800 14.94 -7.11 -23.32
CA TYR A 800 16.26 -6.45 -23.39
C TYR A 800 17.18 -6.81 -22.22
N ARG A 801 16.61 -6.92 -21.02
CA ARG A 801 17.36 -7.25 -19.80
C ARG A 801 17.89 -8.69 -19.79
N TRP A 802 17.31 -9.59 -20.59
CA TRP A 802 17.61 -11.02 -20.60
C TRP A 802 18.44 -11.47 -21.82
N ILE A 803 18.82 -10.55 -22.72
CA ILE A 803 19.65 -10.86 -23.88
C ILE A 803 21.06 -11.29 -23.42
N GLU A 804 21.52 -12.45 -23.89
CA GLU A 804 22.86 -13.00 -23.60
C GLU A 804 23.95 -12.06 -24.10
N GLY A 805 24.82 -11.57 -23.20
CA GLY A 805 25.98 -10.77 -23.57
C GLY A 805 26.35 -9.66 -22.60
N HIS A 806 25.41 -9.21 -21.76
CA HIS A 806 25.74 -8.32 -20.65
C HIS A 806 26.27 -9.15 -19.48
N SER A 807 27.49 -8.87 -19.04
CA SER A 807 27.99 -9.43 -17.79
C SER A 807 27.09 -8.99 -16.62
N LEU A 808 27.02 -9.79 -15.54
CA LEU A 808 26.33 -9.41 -14.29
C LEU A 808 26.75 -7.98 -13.86
N ALA A 809 28.03 -7.61 -14.01
CA ALA A 809 28.49 -6.25 -13.70
C ALA A 809 27.93 -5.15 -14.63
N GLU A 810 27.59 -5.46 -15.88
CA GLU A 810 26.94 -4.54 -16.83
C GLU A 810 25.42 -4.49 -16.66
N GLN A 811 24.79 -5.60 -16.24
CA GLN A 811 23.37 -5.67 -15.90
C GLN A 811 23.04 -4.98 -14.56
N LEU A 812 24.08 -4.65 -13.80
CA LEU A 812 24.04 -4.07 -12.46
C LEU A 812 24.72 -2.71 -12.34
N ASP A 813 24.53 -1.89 -13.36
CA ASP A 813 25.16 -0.59 -13.46
C ASP A 813 24.45 0.53 -12.68
N GLY A 814 23.36 0.22 -11.97
CA GLY A 814 22.50 1.17 -11.25
C GLY A 814 21.37 1.77 -12.11
N HIS A 815 21.39 1.56 -13.43
CA HIS A 815 20.39 2.03 -14.38
C HIS A 815 19.57 0.90 -15.00
N GLY A 816 20.03 -0.35 -14.92
CA GLY A 816 19.32 -1.50 -15.48
C GLY A 816 17.88 -1.69 -14.97
N VAL A 817 17.57 -1.32 -13.71
CA VAL A 817 16.19 -1.41 -13.17
C VAL A 817 15.28 -0.34 -13.79
N THR A 818 15.69 0.93 -13.75
CA THR A 818 14.91 2.03 -14.33
C THR A 818 14.93 2.03 -15.86
N GLY A 819 15.89 1.36 -16.48
CA GLY A 819 16.01 1.24 -17.92
C GLY A 819 15.12 0.19 -18.54
N SER A 820 14.69 -0.84 -17.81
CA SER A 820 13.92 -1.97 -18.37
C SER A 820 12.57 -2.23 -17.72
N THR A 821 12.28 -1.64 -16.55
CA THR A 821 10.99 -1.82 -15.88
C THR A 821 9.85 -1.15 -16.68
N PRO A 822 8.71 -1.83 -16.93
CA PRO A 822 7.61 -1.28 -17.73
C PRO A 822 7.03 0.01 -17.15
N SER A 823 6.80 0.07 -15.83
CA SER A 823 6.24 1.28 -15.19
C SER A 823 7.14 2.51 -15.37
N THR A 824 8.43 2.32 -15.62
CA THR A 824 9.35 3.42 -15.90
C THR A 824 9.18 3.96 -17.32
N ALA A 825 8.54 3.26 -18.26
CA ALA A 825 8.35 3.78 -19.62
C ALA A 825 7.39 4.98 -19.66
N SER A 826 6.18 4.86 -19.08
CA SER A 826 5.26 6.00 -18.94
C SER A 826 5.82 7.06 -18.00
N GLY A 827 6.43 6.64 -16.88
CA GLY A 827 7.07 7.54 -15.92
C GLY A 827 8.25 8.32 -16.51
N ARG A 828 9.02 7.74 -17.43
CA ARG A 828 10.16 8.39 -18.09
C ARG A 828 9.70 9.42 -19.12
N LEU A 829 8.61 9.15 -19.85
CA LEU A 829 7.99 10.18 -20.71
C LEU A 829 7.50 11.35 -19.85
N ALA A 830 6.77 11.08 -18.78
CA ALA A 830 6.30 12.12 -17.87
C ALA A 830 7.48 12.91 -17.26
N TYR A 831 8.50 12.21 -16.77
CA TYR A 831 9.70 12.82 -16.19
C TYR A 831 10.48 13.66 -17.21
N SER A 832 10.78 13.11 -18.40
CA SER A 832 11.59 13.78 -19.42
C SER A 832 10.92 15.00 -20.03
N PHE A 833 9.58 15.07 -20.02
CA PHE A 833 8.83 16.23 -20.51
C PHE A 833 8.25 17.12 -19.39
N GLY A 834 8.44 16.75 -18.12
CA GLY A 834 7.95 17.49 -16.96
C GLY A 834 6.42 17.46 -16.79
N LEU A 835 5.75 16.38 -17.21
CA LEU A 835 4.28 16.28 -17.22
C LEU A 835 3.76 15.84 -15.84
N GLU A 836 2.69 16.48 -15.37
CA GLU A 836 2.12 16.26 -14.03
C GLU A 836 0.78 15.49 -14.05
N GLY A 837 0.30 15.10 -15.23
CA GLY A 837 -0.91 14.27 -15.37
C GLY A 837 -0.67 12.77 -15.09
N PRO A 838 -1.73 11.94 -15.14
CA PRO A 838 -1.62 10.52 -14.81
C PRO A 838 -0.64 9.78 -15.73
N ALA A 839 0.29 9.00 -15.16
CA ALA A 839 1.29 8.26 -15.93
C ALA A 839 1.16 6.74 -15.71
N LEU A 840 0.60 6.02 -16.68
CA LEU A 840 0.29 4.59 -16.58
C LEU A 840 0.94 3.77 -17.69
N THR A 841 1.53 2.64 -17.30
CA THR A 841 1.93 1.58 -18.23
C THR A 841 0.96 0.40 -18.09
N VAL A 842 0.42 -0.07 -19.21
CA VAL A 842 -0.67 -1.06 -19.26
C VAL A 842 -0.24 -2.29 -20.04
N ASP A 843 -0.44 -3.46 -19.45
CA ASP A 843 -0.32 -4.75 -20.12
C ASP A 843 -1.66 -5.49 -20.15
N THR A 844 -2.29 -5.51 -21.33
CA THR A 844 -3.42 -6.39 -21.65
C THR A 844 -3.09 -7.23 -22.88
N ALA A 845 -1.81 -7.57 -23.04
CA ALA A 845 -1.23 -8.24 -24.21
C ALA A 845 -1.49 -7.46 -25.51
N CYS A 846 -2.23 -8.06 -26.45
CA CYS A 846 -2.40 -7.54 -27.81
C CYS A 846 -3.32 -6.30 -27.87
N SER A 847 -4.11 -6.03 -26.82
CA SER A 847 -5.01 -4.88 -26.75
C SER A 847 -4.40 -3.65 -26.07
N SER A 848 -3.19 -3.74 -25.49
CA SER A 848 -2.63 -2.73 -24.59
C SER A 848 -2.75 -1.30 -25.12
N SER A 849 -2.33 -1.04 -26.36
CA SER A 849 -2.38 0.33 -26.92
C SER A 849 -3.77 0.88 -27.23
N LEU A 850 -4.80 0.04 -27.41
CA LEU A 850 -6.19 0.54 -27.49
C LEU A 850 -6.80 0.74 -26.11
N VAL A 851 -6.39 -0.05 -25.12
CA VAL A 851 -6.77 0.16 -23.71
C VAL A 851 -6.17 1.46 -23.19
N THR A 852 -4.94 1.82 -23.55
CA THR A 852 -4.35 3.11 -23.17
C THR A 852 -5.07 4.29 -23.81
N VAL A 853 -5.47 4.20 -25.08
CA VAL A 853 -6.34 5.20 -25.73
C VAL A 853 -7.69 5.30 -25.00
N HIS A 854 -8.28 4.17 -24.59
CA HIS A 854 -9.49 4.17 -23.79
C HIS A 854 -9.32 4.89 -22.44
N LEU A 855 -8.27 4.58 -21.69
CA LEU A 855 -8.01 5.20 -20.38
C LEU A 855 -7.72 6.70 -20.52
N ALA A 856 -6.94 7.09 -21.52
CA ALA A 856 -6.66 8.49 -21.82
C ALA A 856 -7.94 9.26 -22.19
N ALA A 857 -8.82 8.68 -23.00
CA ALA A 857 -10.11 9.30 -23.32
C ALA A 857 -11.02 9.45 -22.09
N GLN A 858 -11.02 8.47 -21.18
CA GLN A 858 -11.77 8.55 -19.93
C GLN A 858 -11.21 9.62 -18.99
N ALA A 859 -9.89 9.70 -18.83
CA ALA A 859 -9.23 10.73 -18.03
C ALA A 859 -9.50 12.14 -18.55
N LEU A 860 -9.46 12.34 -19.86
CA LEU A 860 -9.83 13.61 -20.50
C LEU A 860 -11.30 13.97 -20.22
N ARG A 861 -12.23 13.02 -20.28
CA ARG A 861 -13.66 13.28 -19.96
C ARG A 861 -13.88 13.52 -18.45
N ALA A 862 -13.10 12.86 -17.60
CA ALA A 862 -13.17 13.00 -16.14
C ALA A 862 -12.53 14.31 -15.65
N GLY A 863 -11.65 14.92 -16.46
CA GLY A 863 -10.89 16.11 -16.07
C GLY A 863 -9.63 15.78 -15.27
N ASP A 864 -9.14 14.54 -15.32
CA ASP A 864 -7.88 14.13 -14.69
C ASP A 864 -6.65 14.64 -15.47
N CYS A 865 -6.86 15.05 -16.73
CA CYS A 865 -5.89 15.74 -17.56
C CYS A 865 -6.59 16.58 -18.64
N ASP A 866 -5.86 17.55 -19.21
CA ASP A 866 -6.33 18.39 -20.31
C ASP A 866 -5.84 17.92 -21.68
N LEU A 867 -4.75 17.16 -21.68
CA LEU A 867 -4.11 16.59 -22.85
C LEU A 867 -3.59 15.19 -22.47
N ALA A 868 -3.61 14.23 -23.38
CA ALA A 868 -3.14 12.88 -23.07
C ALA A 868 -2.35 12.24 -24.22
N LEU A 869 -1.14 11.81 -23.92
CA LEU A 869 -0.29 11.01 -24.80
C LEU A 869 -0.59 9.53 -24.57
N ALA A 870 -1.11 8.83 -25.59
CA ALA A 870 -1.55 7.44 -25.46
C ALA A 870 -1.03 6.56 -26.61
N GLY A 871 -0.66 5.31 -26.33
CA GLY A 871 -0.30 4.34 -27.36
C GLY A 871 0.44 3.15 -26.80
N GLY A 872 1.45 2.64 -27.53
CA GLY A 872 2.24 1.50 -27.06
C GLY A 872 3.45 1.16 -27.94
N ALA A 873 4.28 0.28 -27.41
CA ALA A 873 5.52 -0.19 -28.03
C ALA A 873 5.68 -1.71 -27.86
N CYS A 874 6.32 -2.35 -28.83
CA CYS A 874 6.81 -3.71 -28.72
C CYS A 874 8.05 -3.91 -29.60
N LEU A 875 9.11 -4.48 -29.04
CA LEU A 875 10.30 -4.95 -29.76
C LEU A 875 10.55 -6.43 -29.45
N LEU A 876 10.96 -7.18 -30.46
CA LEU A 876 11.24 -8.61 -30.41
C LEU A 876 12.75 -8.78 -30.35
N GLN A 877 13.25 -8.97 -29.14
CA GLN A 877 14.68 -9.01 -28.85
C GLN A 877 15.17 -10.42 -28.51
N SER A 878 14.26 -11.39 -28.39
CA SER A 878 14.57 -12.81 -28.20
C SER A 878 13.73 -13.73 -29.12
N PRO A 879 14.19 -14.97 -29.40
CA PRO A 879 13.40 -15.95 -30.15
C PRO A 879 12.24 -16.56 -29.38
N THR A 880 12.02 -16.20 -28.11
CA THR A 880 11.12 -16.90 -27.19
C THR A 880 9.69 -17.01 -27.73
N LEU A 881 9.11 -15.91 -28.22
CA LEU A 881 7.77 -15.92 -28.80
C LEU A 881 7.66 -16.78 -30.07
N PHE A 882 8.73 -16.87 -30.86
CA PHE A 882 8.77 -17.72 -32.05
C PHE A 882 8.80 -19.20 -31.68
N ILE A 883 9.57 -19.57 -30.65
CA ILE A 883 9.68 -20.94 -30.16
C ILE A 883 8.36 -21.40 -29.52
N GLU A 884 7.81 -20.60 -28.60
CA GLU A 884 6.58 -20.95 -27.87
C GLU A 884 5.38 -21.09 -28.81
N PHE A 885 5.17 -20.15 -29.72
CA PHE A 885 4.05 -20.26 -30.67
C PHE A 885 4.30 -21.29 -31.77
N SER A 886 5.56 -21.64 -32.06
CA SER A 886 5.83 -22.83 -32.87
C SER A 886 5.37 -24.10 -32.13
N ARG A 887 5.65 -24.21 -30.84
CA ARG A 887 5.21 -25.38 -30.06
C ARG A 887 3.69 -25.48 -29.94
N LEU A 888 3.00 -24.35 -29.84
CA LEU A 888 1.54 -24.28 -29.81
C LEU A 888 0.88 -24.44 -31.20
N GLY A 889 1.66 -24.49 -32.28
CA GLY A 889 1.12 -24.54 -33.64
C GLY A 889 0.38 -23.25 -34.04
N GLY A 890 0.71 -22.13 -33.40
CA GLY A 890 0.01 -20.85 -33.55
C GLY A 890 0.63 -19.87 -34.55
N LEU A 891 1.86 -20.12 -35.04
CA LEU A 891 2.51 -19.25 -36.03
C LEU A 891 2.12 -19.59 -37.46
N ALA A 892 2.01 -18.56 -38.30
CA ALA A 892 1.98 -18.73 -39.73
C ALA A 892 3.35 -19.22 -40.23
N ARG A 893 3.39 -20.23 -41.10
CA ARG A 893 4.65 -20.82 -41.58
C ARG A 893 5.50 -19.84 -42.38
N ASP A 894 4.86 -18.92 -43.09
CA ASP A 894 5.50 -17.87 -43.86
C ASP A 894 5.67 -16.55 -43.08
N GLY A 895 5.28 -16.53 -41.81
CA GLY A 895 5.37 -15.37 -40.92
C GLY A 895 4.36 -14.26 -41.22
N ARG A 896 3.31 -14.54 -41.99
CA ARG A 896 2.33 -13.53 -42.44
C ARG A 896 0.98 -13.69 -41.79
N CYS A 897 0.39 -12.58 -41.35
CA CYS A 897 -1.01 -12.54 -40.94
C CYS A 897 -1.92 -12.53 -42.18
N LYS A 898 -2.43 -13.71 -42.57
CA LYS A 898 -3.36 -13.89 -43.70
C LYS A 898 -4.80 -13.70 -43.22
N ALA A 899 -5.08 -12.49 -42.76
CA ALA A 899 -6.34 -12.14 -42.09
C ALA A 899 -7.56 -12.43 -42.98
N PHE A 900 -8.53 -13.17 -42.43
CA PHE A 900 -9.77 -13.55 -43.10
C PHE A 900 -9.56 -14.22 -44.46
N SER A 901 -8.52 -15.06 -44.57
CA SER A 901 -8.23 -15.83 -45.77
C SER A 901 -8.41 -17.32 -45.47
N ALA A 902 -8.88 -18.10 -46.43
CA ALA A 902 -8.88 -19.57 -46.36
C ALA A 902 -7.45 -20.14 -46.18
N ALA A 903 -6.43 -19.37 -46.54
CA ALA A 903 -5.02 -19.69 -46.31
C ALA A 903 -4.51 -19.31 -44.90
N ALA A 904 -5.38 -18.82 -44.00
CA ALA A 904 -5.07 -18.53 -42.61
C ALA A 904 -4.52 -19.78 -41.91
N ASP A 905 -3.30 -19.69 -41.39
CA ASP A 905 -2.59 -20.79 -40.74
C ASP A 905 -1.93 -20.40 -39.41
N GLY A 906 -2.02 -19.14 -38.99
CA GLY A 906 -1.47 -18.66 -37.73
C GLY A 906 -1.12 -17.17 -37.76
N VAL A 907 -0.50 -16.69 -36.67
CA VAL A 907 -0.04 -15.30 -36.53
C VAL A 907 1.38 -15.11 -37.08
N GLY A 908 1.64 -13.95 -37.67
CA GLY A 908 2.98 -13.45 -37.96
C GLY A 908 3.39 -12.36 -36.97
N TRP A 909 4.48 -12.53 -36.23
CA TRP A 909 4.91 -11.54 -35.23
C TRP A 909 5.65 -10.35 -35.85
N SER A 910 5.52 -9.18 -35.21
CA SER A 910 6.19 -7.96 -35.62
C SER A 910 6.55 -7.04 -34.45
N GLU A 911 7.48 -6.12 -34.69
CA GLU A 911 7.84 -4.99 -33.85
C GLU A 911 7.05 -3.72 -34.24
N GLY A 912 6.88 -2.78 -33.33
CA GLY A 912 6.31 -1.46 -33.64
C GLY A 912 6.17 -0.54 -32.43
N VAL A 913 6.18 0.77 -32.69
CA VAL A 913 5.92 1.83 -31.70
C VAL A 913 4.94 2.82 -32.28
N GLY A 914 3.97 3.25 -31.49
CA GLY A 914 2.99 4.25 -31.91
C GLY A 914 2.41 5.02 -30.74
N LEU A 915 2.28 6.33 -30.91
CA LEU A 915 1.62 7.23 -29.96
C LEU A 915 0.65 8.15 -30.68
N VAL A 916 -0.45 8.48 -30.01
CA VAL A 916 -1.43 9.48 -30.40
C VAL A 916 -1.56 10.51 -29.27
N LEU A 917 -1.79 11.76 -29.64
CA LEU A 917 -2.10 12.83 -28.70
C LEU A 917 -3.60 13.10 -28.75
N LEU A 918 -4.22 13.07 -27.58
CA LEU A 918 -5.65 13.15 -27.38
C LEU A 918 -6.01 14.40 -26.59
N GLU A 919 -7.10 15.04 -26.98
CA GLU A 919 -7.63 16.22 -26.33
C GLU A 919 -9.16 16.26 -26.48
N ARG A 920 -9.86 16.93 -25.57
CA ARG A 920 -11.30 17.17 -25.76
C ARG A 920 -11.52 18.01 -27.03
N LEU A 921 -12.56 17.70 -27.81
CA LEU A 921 -12.83 18.42 -29.07
C LEU A 921 -12.98 19.93 -28.88
N SER A 922 -13.66 20.35 -27.80
CA SER A 922 -13.79 21.75 -27.42
C SER A 922 -12.44 22.43 -27.20
N ASP A 923 -11.50 21.74 -26.56
CA ASP A 923 -10.17 22.24 -26.22
C ASP A 923 -9.25 22.28 -27.43
N ALA A 924 -9.25 21.23 -28.26
CA ALA A 924 -8.52 21.22 -29.52
C ALA A 924 -8.92 22.40 -30.42
N ARG A 925 -10.22 22.71 -30.49
CA ARG A 925 -10.74 23.89 -31.20
C ARG A 925 -10.32 25.20 -30.55
N ARG A 926 -10.34 25.28 -29.22
CA ARG A 926 -9.94 26.46 -28.45
C ARG A 926 -8.46 26.78 -28.65
N HIS A 927 -7.61 25.77 -28.61
CA HIS A 927 -6.16 25.91 -28.76
C HIS A 927 -5.72 25.99 -30.23
N GLY A 928 -6.63 25.72 -31.17
CA GLY A 928 -6.34 25.73 -32.61
C GLY A 928 -5.49 24.54 -33.04
N HIS A 929 -5.49 23.45 -32.27
CA HIS A 929 -4.80 22.22 -32.62
C HIS A 929 -5.48 21.54 -33.82
N PRO A 930 -4.70 20.87 -34.69
CA PRO A 930 -5.27 20.10 -35.80
C PRO A 930 -6.16 18.97 -35.26
N ILE A 931 -7.24 18.65 -35.97
CA ILE A 931 -8.13 17.53 -35.63
C ILE A 931 -7.98 16.48 -36.73
N LEU A 932 -7.24 15.41 -36.45
CA LEU A 932 -6.98 14.34 -37.42
C LEU A 932 -8.16 13.37 -37.50
N ALA A 933 -8.78 13.07 -36.36
CA ALA A 933 -9.98 12.23 -36.26
C ALA A 933 -10.69 12.46 -34.91
N LEU A 934 -11.91 11.94 -34.80
CA LEU A 934 -12.71 11.99 -33.58
C LEU A 934 -13.00 10.58 -33.05
N LEU A 935 -12.75 10.38 -31.76
CA LEU A 935 -13.16 9.20 -31.01
C LEU A 935 -14.56 9.45 -30.44
N HIS A 936 -15.56 8.90 -31.12
CA HIS A 936 -16.96 9.02 -30.70
C HIS A 936 -17.33 8.08 -29.56
N GLY A 937 -16.75 6.88 -29.52
CA GLY A 937 -17.05 5.93 -28.45
C GLY A 937 -16.09 4.75 -28.43
N GLU A 938 -15.77 4.32 -27.22
CA GLU A 938 -14.79 3.27 -26.95
C GLU A 938 -15.29 2.35 -25.82
N ALA A 939 -14.90 1.08 -25.86
CA ALA A 939 -15.29 0.11 -24.84
C ALA A 939 -14.24 -0.99 -24.67
N VAL A 940 -14.13 -1.50 -23.46
CA VAL A 940 -13.27 -2.63 -23.08
C VAL A 940 -14.12 -3.65 -22.32
N ASN A 941 -13.92 -4.94 -22.59
CA ASN A 941 -14.51 -6.01 -21.80
C ASN A 941 -13.57 -7.23 -21.73
N GLN A 942 -14.00 -8.24 -20.98
CA GLN A 942 -13.36 -9.55 -20.94
C GLN A 942 -14.28 -10.63 -21.50
N ASP A 943 -13.65 -11.69 -22.00
CA ASP A 943 -14.35 -12.86 -22.53
C ASP A 943 -15.12 -13.60 -21.43
N GLY A 944 -14.64 -13.50 -20.18
CA GLY A 944 -15.11 -14.30 -19.05
C GLY A 944 -14.71 -15.76 -19.23
N ARG A 945 -15.48 -16.70 -18.66
CA ARG A 945 -15.21 -18.13 -18.84
C ARG A 945 -15.57 -18.58 -20.27
N SER A 946 -14.54 -18.82 -21.10
CA SER A 946 -14.66 -19.35 -22.48
C SER A 946 -14.05 -20.77 -22.59
N ASN A 947 -13.83 -21.27 -23.81
CA ASN A 947 -13.28 -22.62 -24.07
C ASN A 947 -11.77 -22.77 -23.76
N GLY A 948 -11.16 -21.77 -23.13
CA GLY A 948 -9.77 -21.76 -22.71
C GLY A 948 -9.32 -20.33 -22.43
N LEU A 949 -8.30 -20.14 -21.60
CA LEU A 949 -7.82 -18.80 -21.20
C LEU A 949 -7.47 -17.91 -22.41
N THR A 950 -6.99 -18.50 -23.50
CA THR A 950 -6.59 -17.81 -24.74
C THR A 950 -7.57 -18.02 -25.90
N ALA A 951 -8.71 -18.69 -25.66
CA ALA A 951 -9.69 -18.97 -26.71
C ALA A 951 -10.67 -17.79 -26.86
N PRO A 952 -10.79 -17.18 -28.06
CA PRO A 952 -11.59 -15.98 -28.25
C PRO A 952 -13.10 -16.26 -28.17
N SER A 953 -13.86 -15.27 -27.70
CA SER A 953 -15.32 -15.34 -27.57
C SER A 953 -16.06 -14.37 -28.50
N GLY A 954 -16.70 -14.90 -29.54
CA GLY A 954 -17.50 -14.08 -30.46
C GLY A 954 -18.63 -13.32 -29.77
N ARG A 955 -19.25 -13.90 -28.72
CA ARG A 955 -20.28 -13.20 -27.93
C ARG A 955 -19.71 -12.02 -27.16
N ALA A 956 -18.47 -12.11 -26.67
CA ALA A 956 -17.82 -11.00 -25.97
C ALA A 956 -17.45 -9.87 -26.94
N GLN A 957 -16.99 -10.23 -28.14
CA GLN A 957 -16.74 -9.29 -29.22
C GLN A 957 -18.03 -8.56 -29.65
N GLU A 958 -19.15 -9.27 -29.82
CA GLU A 958 -20.45 -8.63 -30.10
C GLU A 958 -20.84 -7.63 -29.00
N ARG A 959 -20.65 -7.98 -27.72
CA ARG A 959 -20.97 -7.10 -26.59
C ARG A 959 -20.12 -5.84 -26.59
N VAL A 960 -18.80 -5.95 -26.80
CA VAL A 960 -17.89 -4.78 -26.76
C VAL A 960 -18.16 -3.84 -27.93
N ILE A 961 -18.42 -4.38 -29.14
CA ILE A 961 -18.76 -3.57 -30.31
C ILE A 961 -20.08 -2.83 -30.08
N ARG A 962 -21.12 -3.51 -29.59
CA ARG A 962 -22.41 -2.86 -29.30
C ARG A 962 -22.28 -1.78 -28.22
N ARG A 963 -21.44 -2.01 -27.21
CA ARG A 963 -21.18 -1.02 -26.16
C ARG A 963 -20.45 0.22 -26.69
N ALA A 964 -19.47 0.04 -27.58
CA ALA A 964 -18.78 1.15 -28.24
C ALA A 964 -19.73 1.97 -29.12
N LEU A 965 -20.58 1.30 -29.93
CA LEU A 965 -21.61 1.96 -30.73
C LEU A 965 -22.63 2.73 -29.87
N GLN A 966 -23.07 2.13 -28.76
CA GLN A 966 -23.98 2.78 -27.82
C GLN A 966 -23.37 4.06 -27.24
N ARG A 967 -22.10 4.01 -26.82
CA ARG A 967 -21.38 5.18 -26.31
C ARG A 967 -21.18 6.26 -27.39
N ALA A 968 -20.97 5.83 -28.63
CA ALA A 968 -20.87 6.73 -29.77
C ALA A 968 -22.20 7.35 -30.22
N GLY A 969 -23.34 6.84 -29.72
CA GLY A 969 -24.66 7.21 -30.26
C GLY A 969 -24.86 6.81 -31.73
N LEU A 970 -24.10 5.81 -32.22
CA LEU A 970 -24.11 5.40 -33.63
C LEU A 970 -24.87 4.08 -33.81
N ALA A 971 -25.64 4.02 -34.90
CA ALA A 971 -26.21 2.76 -35.37
C ALA A 971 -25.15 1.92 -36.11
N PRO A 972 -25.23 0.58 -36.13
CA PRO A 972 -24.29 -0.27 -36.85
C PRO A 972 -24.15 0.10 -38.35
N GLU A 973 -25.22 0.62 -38.96
CA GLU A 973 -25.25 1.02 -40.36
C GLU A 973 -24.44 2.29 -40.65
N ALA A 974 -24.10 3.06 -39.62
CA ALA A 974 -23.25 4.25 -39.74
C ALA A 974 -21.75 3.94 -39.80
N VAL A 975 -21.35 2.67 -39.64
CA VAL A 975 -19.95 2.24 -39.70
C VAL A 975 -19.64 1.64 -41.06
N ASP A 976 -18.87 2.36 -41.89
CA ASP A 976 -18.52 1.92 -43.24
C ASP A 976 -17.30 0.97 -43.27
N TYR A 977 -16.39 1.11 -42.31
CA TYR A 977 -15.13 0.35 -42.26
C TYR A 977 -14.85 -0.17 -40.86
N VAL A 978 -14.36 -1.41 -40.78
CA VAL A 978 -13.79 -2.00 -39.56
C VAL A 978 -12.33 -2.39 -39.81
N GLU A 979 -11.46 -1.78 -39.01
CA GLU A 979 -10.10 -2.26 -38.79
C GLU A 979 -10.15 -3.35 -37.70
N ALA A 980 -9.98 -4.60 -38.11
CA ALA A 980 -10.12 -5.75 -37.23
C ALA A 980 -8.84 -6.12 -36.50
N HIS A 981 -8.95 -6.96 -35.47
CA HIS A 981 -7.79 -7.63 -34.90
C HIS A 981 -7.14 -8.55 -35.93
N GLY A 982 -7.91 -9.41 -36.62
CA GLY A 982 -7.56 -10.10 -37.87
C GLY A 982 -6.13 -10.62 -37.91
N THR A 983 -5.85 -11.68 -37.14
CA THR A 983 -4.48 -12.22 -36.96
C THR A 983 -4.11 -13.29 -37.97
N GLY A 984 -5.04 -13.78 -38.79
CA GLY A 984 -4.78 -14.84 -39.76
C GLY A 984 -4.85 -16.23 -39.13
N THR A 985 -5.60 -16.40 -38.03
CA THR A 985 -5.71 -17.69 -37.32
C THR A 985 -6.95 -18.46 -37.74
N LYS A 986 -6.84 -19.79 -37.84
CA LYS A 986 -7.94 -20.69 -38.24
C LYS A 986 -9.17 -20.62 -37.34
N LEU A 987 -8.98 -20.24 -36.08
CA LEU A 987 -10.06 -20.16 -35.08
C LEU A 987 -10.52 -18.73 -34.84
N GLY A 988 -9.58 -17.78 -34.68
CA GLY A 988 -9.89 -16.41 -34.31
C GLY A 988 -10.62 -15.64 -35.41
N ASP A 989 -10.13 -15.74 -36.64
CA ASP A 989 -10.67 -14.95 -37.76
C ASP A 989 -12.14 -15.29 -38.07
N PRO A 990 -12.58 -16.56 -38.13
CA PRO A 990 -14.00 -16.88 -38.29
C PRO A 990 -14.88 -16.42 -37.12
N ILE A 991 -14.34 -16.43 -35.89
CA ILE A 991 -15.07 -15.97 -34.70
C ILE A 991 -15.28 -14.45 -34.77
N GLU A 992 -14.25 -13.70 -35.17
CA GLU A 992 -14.30 -12.25 -35.34
C GLU A 992 -15.21 -11.84 -36.50
N ALA A 993 -15.05 -12.46 -37.68
CA ALA A 993 -15.93 -12.23 -38.82
C ALA A 993 -17.40 -12.55 -38.48
N GLY A 994 -17.64 -13.63 -37.74
CA GLY A 994 -18.98 -14.00 -37.27
C GLY A 994 -19.59 -12.98 -36.31
N ALA A 995 -18.80 -12.43 -35.39
CA ALA A 995 -19.24 -11.36 -34.50
C ALA A 995 -19.58 -10.08 -35.27
N LEU A 996 -18.71 -9.67 -36.20
CA LEU A 996 -18.92 -8.50 -37.07
C LEU A 996 -20.19 -8.66 -37.93
N ALA A 997 -20.39 -9.83 -38.54
CA ALA A 997 -21.58 -10.11 -39.35
C ALA A 997 -22.88 -10.02 -38.53
N ARG A 998 -22.87 -10.45 -37.26
CA ARG A 998 -24.05 -10.36 -36.37
C ARG A 998 -24.35 -8.93 -35.93
N VAL A 999 -23.34 -8.08 -35.77
CA VAL A 999 -23.54 -6.69 -35.36
C VAL A 999 -23.88 -5.79 -36.55
N PHE A 1000 -23.12 -5.89 -37.65
CA PHE A 1000 -23.19 -4.97 -38.78
C PHE A 1000 -23.94 -5.51 -40.00
N GLY A 1001 -24.11 -6.83 -40.14
CA GLY A 1001 -24.63 -7.45 -41.37
C GLY A 1001 -26.15 -7.53 -41.49
N GLN A 1002 -26.90 -7.55 -40.38
CA GLN A 1002 -28.33 -7.90 -40.38
C GLN A 1002 -29.21 -6.96 -41.22
N ARG A 1003 -28.95 -5.64 -41.20
CA ARG A 1003 -29.72 -4.63 -41.96
C ARG A 1003 -29.14 -4.30 -43.32
N ARG A 1004 -27.81 -4.40 -43.49
CA ARG A 1004 -27.13 -4.14 -44.78
C ARG A 1004 -27.55 -5.11 -45.88
N VAL A 1005 -27.83 -6.38 -45.53
CA VAL A 1005 -28.35 -7.40 -46.45
C VAL A 1005 -29.81 -7.16 -46.84
N ALA A 1006 -30.61 -6.55 -45.95
CA ALA A 1006 -32.03 -6.31 -46.17
C ALA A 1006 -32.31 -5.12 -47.11
N GLU A 1007 -31.42 -4.13 -47.15
CA GLU A 1007 -31.65 -2.84 -47.82
C GLU A 1007 -30.80 -2.63 -49.10
N ALA A 1008 -30.04 -3.63 -49.56
CA ALA A 1008 -29.05 -3.50 -50.65
C ALA A 1008 -28.08 -2.32 -50.45
N ALA A 1009 -27.73 -2.06 -49.19
CA ALA A 1009 -26.89 -0.94 -48.77
C ALA A 1009 -25.39 -1.21 -49.02
N THR A 1010 -24.57 -0.16 -48.93
CA THR A 1010 -23.11 -0.22 -49.06
C THR A 1010 -22.53 -1.32 -48.15
N PRO A 1011 -21.67 -2.22 -48.67
CA PRO A 1011 -21.08 -3.30 -47.88
C PRO A 1011 -20.24 -2.73 -46.73
N LEU A 1012 -20.15 -3.48 -45.62
CA LEU A 1012 -19.17 -3.18 -44.58
C LEU A 1012 -17.78 -3.55 -45.12
N TRP A 1013 -16.90 -2.56 -45.21
CA TRP A 1013 -15.51 -2.79 -45.57
C TRP A 1013 -14.74 -3.33 -44.36
N LEU A 1014 -13.94 -4.37 -44.59
CA LEU A 1014 -13.16 -5.04 -43.54
C LEU A 1014 -11.69 -5.03 -43.92
N GLY A 1015 -10.82 -4.74 -42.96
CA GLY A 1015 -9.38 -4.84 -43.18
C GLY A 1015 -8.56 -5.08 -41.92
N SER A 1016 -7.27 -5.35 -42.13
CA SER A 1016 -6.29 -5.52 -41.04
C SER A 1016 -4.91 -5.02 -41.49
N ALA A 1017 -4.34 -4.09 -40.75
CA ALA A 1017 -2.98 -3.55 -40.90
C ALA A 1017 -1.93 -4.65 -40.72
N LYS A 1018 -2.27 -5.73 -40.01
CA LYS A 1018 -1.37 -6.86 -39.79
C LYS A 1018 -1.06 -7.61 -41.09
N SER A 1019 -1.89 -7.49 -42.12
CA SER A 1019 -1.59 -8.05 -43.43
C SER A 1019 -0.36 -7.40 -44.10
N ASN A 1020 -0.09 -6.13 -43.78
CA ASN A 1020 1.10 -5.41 -44.21
C ASN A 1020 2.25 -5.57 -43.21
N LEU A 1021 1.95 -5.42 -41.92
CA LEU A 1021 2.96 -5.24 -40.87
C LEU A 1021 3.34 -6.51 -40.11
N GLY A 1022 2.47 -7.52 -40.08
CA GLY A 1022 2.44 -8.52 -39.01
C GLY A 1022 1.81 -7.97 -37.72
N HIS A 1023 1.81 -8.79 -36.67
CA HIS A 1023 1.21 -8.46 -35.38
C HIS A 1023 2.23 -7.79 -34.45
N THR A 1024 2.11 -6.47 -34.26
CA THR A 1024 2.99 -5.64 -33.42
C THR A 1024 2.69 -5.71 -31.92
N LEU A 1025 2.11 -6.82 -31.45
CA LEU A 1025 1.74 -7.08 -30.05
C LEU A 1025 1.08 -5.87 -29.36
N SER A 1026 1.68 -5.32 -28.30
CA SER A 1026 1.11 -4.19 -27.55
C SER A 1026 0.92 -2.92 -28.37
N ALA A 1027 1.64 -2.73 -29.47
CA ALA A 1027 1.47 -1.60 -30.40
C ALA A 1027 0.44 -1.88 -31.52
N ALA A 1028 -0.16 -3.07 -31.58
CA ALA A 1028 -1.04 -3.47 -32.69
C ALA A 1028 -2.32 -2.65 -32.77
N GLY A 1029 -2.87 -2.28 -31.61
CA GLY A 1029 -4.07 -1.47 -31.50
C GLY A 1029 -3.89 -0.07 -32.09
N VAL A 1030 -2.84 0.65 -31.66
CA VAL A 1030 -2.56 2.01 -32.14
C VAL A 1030 -2.12 2.04 -33.61
N ALA A 1031 -1.42 1.02 -34.10
CA ALA A 1031 -1.10 0.91 -35.54
C ALA A 1031 -2.37 0.77 -36.40
N GLY A 1032 -3.33 -0.04 -35.95
CA GLY A 1032 -4.66 -0.11 -36.58
C GLY A 1032 -5.40 1.22 -36.54
N LEU A 1033 -5.41 1.89 -35.38
CA LEU A 1033 -6.03 3.21 -35.23
C LEU A 1033 -5.42 4.25 -36.18
N MET A 1034 -4.09 4.35 -36.27
CA MET A 1034 -3.40 5.26 -37.18
C MET A 1034 -3.74 4.99 -38.65
N LYS A 1035 -3.83 3.71 -39.05
CA LYS A 1035 -4.28 3.34 -40.40
C LYS A 1035 -5.68 3.91 -40.68
N VAL A 1036 -6.61 3.82 -39.73
CA VAL A 1036 -7.96 4.41 -39.87
C VAL A 1036 -7.89 5.93 -40.00
N VAL A 1037 -7.10 6.61 -39.15
CA VAL A 1037 -6.93 8.07 -39.22
C VAL A 1037 -6.37 8.50 -40.58
N LEU A 1038 -5.35 7.81 -41.08
CA LEU A 1038 -4.77 8.07 -42.40
C LEU A 1038 -5.76 7.81 -43.54
N ALA A 1039 -6.52 6.71 -43.47
CA ALA A 1039 -7.55 6.39 -44.43
C ALA A 1039 -8.66 7.44 -44.48
N LEU A 1040 -9.07 7.98 -43.32
CA LEU A 1040 -10.01 9.11 -43.23
C LEU A 1040 -9.42 10.37 -43.86
N GLY A 1041 -8.18 10.73 -43.52
CA GLY A 1041 -7.51 11.93 -44.06
C GLY A 1041 -7.26 11.89 -45.56
N HIS A 1042 -7.09 10.71 -46.15
CA HIS A 1042 -6.93 10.50 -47.59
C HIS A 1042 -8.22 10.08 -48.30
N GLU A 1043 -9.33 9.91 -47.58
CA GLU A 1043 -10.61 9.40 -48.08
C GLU A 1043 -10.47 8.11 -48.92
N GLN A 1044 -9.54 7.24 -48.52
CA GLN A 1044 -9.16 6.04 -49.27
C GLN A 1044 -8.91 4.86 -48.33
N LEU A 1045 -9.41 3.68 -48.67
CA LEU A 1045 -9.11 2.44 -47.95
C LEU A 1045 -7.95 1.70 -48.64
N PRO A 1046 -6.86 1.37 -47.93
CA PRO A 1046 -5.78 0.57 -48.49
C PRO A 1046 -6.18 -0.92 -48.59
N PRO A 1047 -5.58 -1.68 -49.52
CA PRO A 1047 -5.87 -3.10 -49.67
C PRO A 1047 -5.40 -3.91 -48.44
N THR A 1048 -6.19 -4.90 -48.02
CA THR A 1048 -5.73 -5.93 -47.08
C THR A 1048 -5.01 -7.02 -47.87
N LEU A 1049 -3.75 -7.25 -47.56
CA LEU A 1049 -2.94 -8.23 -48.28
C LEU A 1049 -3.36 -9.67 -47.94
N HIS A 1050 -3.11 -10.60 -48.86
CA HIS A 1050 -3.31 -12.04 -48.69
C HIS A 1050 -4.77 -12.51 -48.45
N ALA A 1051 -5.75 -11.62 -48.52
CA ALA A 1051 -7.19 -11.89 -48.43
C ALA A 1051 -7.77 -12.42 -49.76
N GLY A 1052 -7.18 -13.49 -50.30
CA GLY A 1052 -7.56 -14.08 -51.59
C GLY A 1052 -8.97 -14.67 -51.59
N GLU A 1053 -9.11 -15.92 -51.16
CA GLU A 1053 -10.42 -16.53 -50.88
C GLU A 1053 -10.74 -16.30 -49.39
N PRO A 1054 -11.83 -15.60 -49.03
CA PRO A 1054 -12.16 -15.26 -47.65
C PRO A 1054 -12.74 -16.41 -46.81
#